data_AF-A0A928XX68-F1
#
_entry.id   AF-A0A928XX68-F1
#
_cell.length_a   1.000
_cell.length_b   1.000
_cell.length_c   1.000
_cell.angle_alpha   90.00
_cell.angle_beta   90.00
_cell.angle_gamma   90.00
#
_symmetry.space_group_name_H-M   'P 1'
#
loop_
_entity.id
_entity.type
_entity.pdbx_description
1 polymer ?
#
loop_
_entity_poly.entity_id
_entity_poly.type
_entity_poly.pdbx_seq_one_letter_code
_entity_poly.pdbx_strand_id
1 'polypeptide(L)'
;MKEKRERILEDPEGYQRSQIERRLPDDFEDLEDEEQADIMSKLEGVVADVDPAALREEIQELSKLIHLAKELEKKEVEVKLSALKGLLIKQGLFSQPDMKLLIFTEHKDTLDYLAGDGKDGRPMGKLREWGLKLTMIHGGMKIGDRDTPGTRIYAEREFRESAQVLIATEAAGEGINLQFCWLMINYDIPWNPVRLEQRMGRIHRYGQEKDCLIFNFVSTNTREGRVLHKLFERIEAIQDDLDPHRTGVVFNVLGDVFPSNELERMLRQMYAHNQMTEDLIKQRIVQSVDRGRFESITQSTLEGLAKRELNLSAILGKSAQARERRLVPEVIEDFFLAASPEVGLAPKAHKEDSHVYRVGRVPRHLWPVGERLESRHGRLGREYGAVVFDKELLKRDATNEWVTPGHPLFETVREEAWERVQPHLARGAVFYDLQRRMAAQLYVFSAAIRDGRGNALQKRLFVVQAEMDGEMSIRQPTLFLDLVAPETPVPPPPGVTFVTREQAETALYQKALVPMLDEVKAGREREVKVISDHVEISLNTIINRENAIYADLCLQKEGGSLESGLDGRIKISEDKLMELGHRLDNRRAELAQERQCSIGDIQLLGSAWVLPHPDRDKPAVKPMVSNPEIERIAVDFVIAYERAQGREVESVESENRGFDLISRLPHPEDPKTALDVRFIEVKGRSEDGDIALTSNEYNTARRLRKDYWLYVVLHCATQPSLNIFRDPFDGLPWQPIVKIEHYKIRLDDPARPVVLREE
;
A
#
# COMPACT_ATOMS: atom_id res chain seq x y z
N MET A 1 -21.07 -5.81 43.51
CA MET A 1 -20.15 -6.09 44.65
C MET A 1 -20.90 -6.21 45.97
N LYS A 2 -21.61 -5.16 46.42
CA LYS A 2 -22.44 -5.15 47.63
C LYS A 2 -23.38 -6.36 47.73
N GLU A 3 -24.22 -6.61 46.73
CA GLU A 3 -25.15 -7.75 46.70
C GLU A 3 -24.48 -9.11 46.88
N LYS A 4 -23.22 -9.26 46.43
CA LYS A 4 -22.45 -10.49 46.62
C LYS A 4 -22.05 -10.64 48.10
N ARG A 5 -21.65 -9.56 48.78
CA ARG A 5 -21.32 -9.57 50.22
C ARG A 5 -22.57 -9.75 51.07
N GLU A 6 -23.70 -9.16 50.69
CA GLU A 6 -24.98 -9.36 51.37
C GLU A 6 -25.42 -10.82 51.31
N ARG A 7 -25.30 -11.48 50.15
CA ARG A 7 -25.55 -12.93 50.03
C ARG A 7 -24.60 -13.78 50.87
N ILE A 8 -23.32 -13.41 50.97
CA ILE A 8 -22.36 -14.10 51.84
C ILE A 8 -22.72 -13.92 53.32
N LEU A 9 -23.25 -12.75 53.71
CA LEU A 9 -23.69 -12.47 55.07
C LEU A 9 -24.99 -13.21 55.44
N GLU A 10 -25.87 -13.44 54.46
CA GLU A 10 -27.14 -14.18 54.63
C GLU A 10 -26.92 -15.68 54.86
N ASP A 11 -25.92 -16.28 54.21
CA ASP A 11 -25.54 -17.69 54.37
C ASP A 11 -24.01 -17.90 54.33
N PRO A 12 -23.31 -17.62 55.46
CA PRO A 12 -21.86 -17.79 55.55
C PRO A 12 -21.44 -19.26 55.40
N GLU A 13 -22.20 -20.19 55.98
CA GLU A 13 -21.91 -21.63 55.95
C GLU A 13 -22.07 -22.23 54.55
N GLY A 14 -23.13 -21.86 53.83
CA GLY A 14 -23.33 -22.27 52.44
C GLY A 14 -22.27 -21.69 51.49
N TYR A 15 -21.81 -20.46 51.75
CA TYR A 15 -20.69 -19.90 51.00
C TYR A 15 -19.39 -20.67 51.25
N GLN A 16 -19.09 -21.02 52.51
CA GLN A 16 -17.92 -21.80 52.89
C GLN A 16 -17.92 -23.18 52.23
N ARG A 17 -19.05 -23.91 52.27
CA ARG A 17 -19.21 -25.20 51.56
C ARG A 17 -18.97 -25.07 50.06
N SER A 18 -19.52 -24.05 49.41
CA SER A 18 -19.33 -23.82 47.97
C SER A 18 -17.88 -23.50 47.58
N GLN A 19 -17.10 -22.91 48.48
CA GLN A 19 -15.67 -22.64 48.27
C GLN A 19 -14.83 -23.90 48.43
N ILE A 20 -15.20 -24.77 49.38
CA ILE A 20 -14.57 -26.08 49.58
C ILE A 20 -14.83 -26.95 48.35
N GLU A 21 -16.09 -27.09 47.91
CA GLU A 21 -16.46 -27.88 46.72
C GLU A 21 -15.71 -27.46 45.45
N ARG A 22 -15.51 -26.16 45.23
CA ARG A 22 -14.76 -25.64 44.05
C ARG A 22 -13.26 -25.92 44.07
N ARG A 23 -12.72 -26.28 45.23
CA ARG A 23 -11.28 -26.54 45.43
C ARG A 23 -10.98 -28.02 45.63
N LEU A 24 -12.01 -28.87 45.59
CA LEU A 24 -11.83 -30.32 45.55
C LEU A 24 -11.18 -30.70 44.21
N PRO A 25 -10.18 -31.60 44.22
CA PRO A 25 -9.65 -32.22 43.00
C PRO A 25 -10.75 -32.94 42.20
N ASP A 26 -10.62 -33.00 40.88
CA ASP A 26 -11.60 -33.65 40.00
C ASP A 26 -11.72 -35.18 40.25
N ASP A 27 -10.69 -35.79 40.87
CA ASP A 27 -10.58 -37.19 41.26
C ASP A 27 -10.86 -37.43 42.75
N PHE A 28 -11.38 -36.44 43.48
CA PHE A 28 -11.60 -36.52 44.93
C PHE A 28 -12.45 -37.73 45.36
N GLU A 29 -13.47 -38.09 44.58
CA GLU A 29 -14.35 -39.23 44.86
C GLU A 29 -13.67 -40.59 44.68
N ASP A 30 -12.53 -40.65 43.98
CA ASP A 30 -11.76 -41.87 43.71
C ASP A 30 -10.61 -42.11 44.72
N LEU A 31 -10.41 -41.19 45.68
CA LEU A 31 -9.36 -41.26 46.71
C LEU A 31 -9.77 -42.14 47.90
N GLU A 32 -8.78 -42.68 48.63
CA GLU A 32 -9.02 -43.44 49.86
C GLU A 32 -9.58 -42.54 50.98
N ASP A 33 -10.42 -43.10 51.85
CA ASP A 33 -11.12 -42.36 52.92
C ASP A 33 -10.18 -41.51 53.81
N GLU A 34 -8.96 -42.00 54.08
CA GLU A 34 -7.95 -41.24 54.84
C GLU A 34 -7.43 -40.02 54.05
N GLU A 35 -7.22 -40.13 52.74
CA GLU A 35 -6.77 -39.03 51.89
C GLU A 35 -7.88 -37.99 51.69
N GLN A 36 -9.13 -38.43 51.54
CA GLN A 36 -10.29 -37.52 51.48
C GLN A 36 -10.42 -36.69 52.75
N ALA A 37 -10.28 -37.31 53.92
CA ALA A 37 -10.34 -36.63 55.21
C ALA A 37 -9.20 -35.62 55.39
N ASP A 38 -8.01 -35.96 54.92
CA ASP A 38 -6.82 -35.09 55.01
C ASP A 38 -6.92 -33.87 54.07
N ILE A 39 -7.48 -34.05 52.86
CA ILE A 39 -7.77 -32.98 51.91
C ILE A 39 -8.88 -32.05 52.46
N MET A 40 -9.97 -32.61 53.00
CA MET A 40 -11.05 -31.84 53.61
C MET A 40 -10.56 -30.99 54.78
N SER A 41 -9.79 -31.58 55.70
CA SER A 41 -9.19 -30.87 56.85
C SER A 41 -8.27 -29.72 56.42
N LYS A 42 -7.44 -29.94 55.39
CA LYS A 42 -6.58 -28.90 54.81
C LYS A 42 -7.40 -27.79 54.14
N LEU A 43 -8.48 -28.13 53.43
CA LEU A 43 -9.36 -27.15 52.78
C LEU A 43 -10.15 -26.33 53.80
N GLU A 44 -10.69 -26.96 54.84
CA GLU A 44 -11.35 -26.28 55.95
C GLU A 44 -10.41 -25.30 56.68
N GLY A 45 -9.13 -25.68 56.85
CA GLY A 45 -8.12 -24.79 57.43
C GLY A 45 -7.66 -23.64 56.52
N VAL A 46 -7.82 -23.76 55.20
CA VAL A 46 -7.40 -22.74 54.20
C VAL A 46 -8.54 -21.80 53.81
N VAL A 47 -9.80 -22.24 53.91
CA VAL A 47 -10.97 -21.39 53.69
C VAL A 47 -11.19 -20.53 54.93
N ALA A 48 -10.67 -19.30 54.89
CA ALA A 48 -10.78 -18.34 55.98
C ALA A 48 -12.23 -18.17 56.46
N ASP A 49 -12.44 -18.26 57.77
CA ASP A 49 -13.70 -17.94 58.41
C ASP A 49 -14.07 -16.49 58.07
N VAL A 50 -15.23 -16.29 57.45
CA VAL A 50 -15.69 -14.96 57.06
C VAL A 50 -16.19 -14.26 58.32
N ASP A 51 -15.40 -13.32 58.86
CA ASP A 51 -15.82 -12.51 60.01
C ASP A 51 -17.08 -11.68 59.65
N PRO A 52 -18.26 -12.01 60.22
CA PRO A 52 -19.50 -11.32 59.88
C PRO A 52 -19.49 -9.85 60.31
N ALA A 53 -18.67 -9.47 61.29
CA ALA A 53 -18.52 -8.08 61.72
C ALA A 53 -17.76 -7.26 60.67
N ALA A 54 -16.61 -7.76 60.20
CA ALA A 54 -15.84 -7.14 59.13
C ALA A 54 -16.65 -7.04 57.82
N LEU A 55 -17.43 -8.07 57.48
CA LEU A 55 -18.26 -8.07 56.28
C LEU A 55 -19.40 -7.03 56.36
N ARG A 56 -20.03 -6.85 57.53
CA ARG A 56 -21.03 -5.79 57.75
C ARG A 56 -20.43 -4.40 57.64
N GLU A 57 -19.20 -4.22 58.14
CA GLU A 57 -18.46 -2.96 58.00
C GLU A 57 -18.14 -2.66 56.52
N GLU A 58 -17.66 -3.65 55.76
CA GLU A 58 -17.44 -3.53 54.31
C GLU A 58 -18.75 -3.18 53.57
N ILE A 59 -19.88 -3.83 53.92
CA ILE A 59 -21.19 -3.52 53.33
C ILE A 59 -21.62 -2.07 53.65
N GLN A 60 -21.35 -1.57 54.86
CA GLN A 60 -21.64 -0.18 55.22
C GLN A 60 -20.76 0.80 54.43
N GLU A 61 -19.46 0.54 54.31
CA GLU A 61 -18.55 1.36 53.49
C GLU A 61 -18.97 1.37 52.02
N LEU A 62 -19.24 0.19 51.45
CA LEU A 62 -19.75 0.06 50.09
C LEU A 62 -21.07 0.81 49.91
N SER A 63 -21.97 0.78 50.90
CA SER A 63 -23.23 1.51 50.84
C SER A 63 -23.03 3.03 50.87
N LYS A 64 -22.09 3.54 51.68
CA LYS A 64 -21.70 4.96 51.67
C LYS A 64 -21.13 5.37 50.31
N LEU A 65 -20.23 4.57 49.74
CA LEU A 65 -19.64 4.82 48.42
C LEU A 65 -20.70 4.80 47.31
N ILE A 66 -21.64 3.86 47.35
CA ILE A 66 -22.77 3.80 46.40
C ILE A 66 -23.64 5.04 46.52
N HIS A 67 -23.92 5.51 47.74
CA HIS A 67 -24.69 6.74 47.94
C HIS A 67 -23.97 7.95 47.36
N LEU A 68 -22.68 8.11 47.66
CA LEU A 68 -21.85 9.19 47.12
C LEU A 68 -21.78 9.16 45.58
N ALA A 69 -21.64 7.97 44.99
CA ALA A 69 -21.64 7.77 43.54
C ALA A 69 -22.99 8.16 42.91
N LYS A 70 -24.12 7.76 43.51
CA LYS A 70 -25.47 8.14 43.05
C LYS A 70 -25.74 9.64 43.19
N GLU A 71 -25.23 10.28 44.25
CA GLU A 71 -25.34 11.73 44.39
C GLU A 71 -24.50 12.48 43.35
N LEU A 72 -23.32 11.97 43.00
CA LEU A 72 -22.48 12.52 41.94
C LEU A 72 -23.10 12.33 40.56
N GLU A 73 -23.69 11.16 40.29
CA GLU A 73 -24.43 10.86 39.06
C GLU A 73 -25.59 11.84 38.87
N LYS A 74 -26.36 12.12 39.93
CA LYS A 74 -27.45 13.12 39.91
C LYS A 74 -26.99 14.55 39.68
N LYS A 75 -25.74 14.89 40.02
CA LYS A 75 -25.19 16.24 39.85
C LYS A 75 -24.75 16.52 38.42
N GLU A 76 -24.63 15.50 37.56
CA GLU A 76 -24.22 15.59 36.14
C GLU A 76 -22.95 16.45 35.88
N VAL A 77 -22.07 16.61 36.88
CA VAL A 77 -20.81 17.36 36.71
C VAL A 77 -19.75 16.44 36.09
N GLU A 78 -19.96 16.06 34.83
CA GLU A 78 -19.03 15.20 34.11
C GLU A 78 -17.99 16.00 33.34
N VAL A 79 -16.78 16.06 33.92
CA VAL A 79 -15.64 16.80 33.35
C VAL A 79 -15.22 16.22 31.99
N LYS A 80 -15.13 14.88 31.86
CA LYS A 80 -14.76 14.22 30.59
C LYS A 80 -15.81 14.48 29.49
N LEU A 81 -17.09 14.40 29.80
CA LEU A 81 -18.17 14.64 28.83
C LEU A 81 -18.20 16.11 28.38
N SER A 82 -18.00 17.05 29.32
CA SER A 82 -17.91 18.47 29.01
C SER A 82 -16.68 18.79 28.15
N ALA A 83 -15.53 18.17 28.46
CA ALA A 83 -14.32 18.27 27.65
C ALA A 83 -14.49 17.67 26.25
N LEU A 84 -15.18 16.52 26.15
CA LEU A 84 -15.54 15.91 24.86
C LEU A 84 -16.37 16.90 24.04
N LYS A 85 -17.45 17.43 24.60
CA LYS A 85 -18.31 18.39 23.91
C LYS A 85 -17.54 19.63 23.43
N GLY A 86 -16.69 20.18 24.29
CA GLY A 86 -15.84 21.32 23.95
C GLY A 86 -14.85 21.01 22.80
N LEU A 87 -14.25 19.81 22.82
CA LEU A 87 -13.37 19.36 21.75
C LEU A 87 -14.12 19.17 20.43
N LEU A 88 -15.31 18.56 20.45
CA LEU A 88 -16.12 18.34 19.25
C LEU A 88 -16.55 19.67 18.61
N ILE A 89 -16.86 20.69 19.43
CA ILE A 89 -17.13 22.05 18.96
C ILE A 89 -15.88 22.67 18.35
N LYS A 90 -14.73 22.62 19.05
CA LYS A 90 -13.47 23.20 18.59
C LYS A 90 -13.01 22.62 17.25
N GLN A 91 -13.20 21.32 17.05
CA GLN A 91 -12.81 20.64 15.80
C GLN A 91 -13.87 20.77 14.69
N GLY A 92 -15.01 21.41 14.96
CA GLY A 92 -16.04 21.65 13.95
C GLY A 92 -16.88 20.44 13.57
N LEU A 93 -16.92 19.39 14.41
CA LEU A 93 -17.68 18.16 14.11
C LEU A 93 -19.17 18.45 13.87
N PHE A 94 -19.77 19.34 14.66
CA PHE A 94 -21.18 19.74 14.51
C PHE A 94 -21.44 20.56 13.24
N SER A 95 -20.41 21.19 12.67
CA SER A 95 -20.51 22.04 11.48
C SER A 95 -20.16 21.32 10.18
N GLN A 96 -19.49 20.15 10.26
CA GLN A 96 -19.04 19.37 9.12
C GLN A 96 -19.61 17.93 9.19
N PRO A 97 -20.76 17.65 8.54
CA PRO A 97 -21.41 16.34 8.59
C PRO A 97 -20.55 15.20 8.04
N ASP A 98 -19.65 15.50 7.10
CA ASP A 98 -18.77 14.52 6.45
C ASP A 98 -17.54 14.17 7.29
N MET A 99 -17.27 14.93 8.36
CA MET A 99 -16.13 14.71 9.23
C MET A 99 -16.33 13.45 10.07
N LYS A 100 -15.42 12.49 9.95
CA LYS A 100 -15.48 11.20 10.65
C LYS A 100 -14.67 11.25 11.95
N LEU A 101 -15.26 10.76 13.03
CA LEU A 101 -14.63 10.65 14.35
C LEU A 101 -14.65 9.21 14.86
N LEU A 102 -13.50 8.75 15.33
CA LEU A 102 -13.36 7.47 16.03
C LEU A 102 -13.17 7.70 17.53
N ILE A 103 -13.99 7.05 18.36
CA ILE A 103 -13.85 7.07 19.82
C ILE A 103 -13.57 5.66 20.33
N PHE A 104 -12.48 5.49 21.07
CA PHE A 104 -12.17 4.24 21.75
C PHE A 104 -12.54 4.30 23.23
N THR A 105 -13.18 3.23 23.71
CA THR A 105 -13.45 3.00 25.13
C THR A 105 -12.91 1.64 25.55
N GLU A 106 -12.54 1.50 26.83
CA GLU A 106 -12.10 0.20 27.37
C GLU A 106 -13.30 -0.67 27.76
N HIS A 107 -14.31 -0.05 28.37
CA HIS A 107 -15.50 -0.74 28.85
C HIS A 107 -16.69 -0.56 27.91
N LYS A 108 -17.51 -1.62 27.83
CA LYS A 108 -18.79 -1.61 27.09
C LYS A 108 -19.78 -0.65 27.74
N ASP A 109 -19.80 -0.54 29.06
CA ASP A 109 -20.72 0.36 29.77
C ASP A 109 -20.50 1.83 29.35
N THR A 110 -19.24 2.25 29.17
CA THR A 110 -18.90 3.57 28.63
C THR A 110 -19.37 3.74 27.18
N LEU A 111 -19.24 2.69 26.36
CA LEU A 111 -19.73 2.71 24.99
C LEU A 111 -21.25 2.89 24.97
N ASP A 112 -21.98 2.12 25.76
CA ASP A 112 -23.45 2.20 25.85
C ASP A 112 -23.88 3.57 26.41
N TYR A 113 -23.13 4.14 27.36
CA TYR A 113 -23.36 5.49 27.88
C TYR A 113 -23.20 6.60 26.80
N LEU A 114 -22.22 6.46 25.90
CA LEU A 114 -21.97 7.44 24.85
C LEU A 114 -22.87 7.25 23.62
N ALA A 115 -23.12 6.00 23.22
CA ALA A 115 -23.67 5.64 21.92
C ALA A 115 -24.93 4.78 21.95
N GLY A 116 -25.41 4.40 23.14
CA GLY A 116 -26.58 3.54 23.35
C GLY A 116 -27.81 4.04 22.59
N ASP A 117 -28.61 3.10 22.11
CA ASP A 117 -29.77 3.35 21.23
C ASP A 117 -31.11 3.33 21.98
N GLY A 118 -31.09 3.24 23.32
CA GLY A 118 -32.29 3.15 24.15
C GLY A 118 -32.99 1.78 24.12
N LYS A 119 -32.40 0.76 23.49
CA LYS A 119 -32.97 -0.59 23.36
C LYS A 119 -32.29 -1.60 24.26
N ASP A 120 -32.99 -2.69 24.57
CA ASP A 120 -32.48 -3.82 25.36
C ASP A 120 -31.95 -3.41 26.75
N GLY A 121 -32.57 -2.40 27.37
CA GLY A 121 -32.15 -1.87 28.67
C GLY A 121 -30.93 -0.93 28.63
N ARG A 122 -30.41 -0.60 27.44
CA ARG A 122 -29.33 0.40 27.28
C ARG A 122 -29.89 1.83 27.38
N PRO A 123 -29.13 2.78 27.94
CA PRO A 123 -29.53 4.19 27.97
C PRO A 123 -29.51 4.79 26.56
N MET A 124 -30.18 5.94 26.40
CA MET A 124 -29.96 6.78 25.22
C MET A 124 -28.60 7.45 25.34
N GLY A 125 -27.72 7.22 24.38
CA GLY A 125 -26.34 7.69 24.44
C GLY A 125 -26.24 9.22 24.34
N LYS A 126 -25.38 9.84 25.16
CA LYS A 126 -25.20 11.30 25.18
C LYS A 126 -24.84 11.91 23.82
N LEU A 127 -24.08 11.20 22.98
CA LEU A 127 -23.74 11.67 21.64
C LEU A 127 -24.95 11.65 20.69
N ARG A 128 -25.91 10.73 20.89
CA ARG A 128 -27.16 10.71 20.14
C ARG A 128 -28.07 11.86 20.56
N GLU A 129 -28.10 12.17 21.86
CA GLU A 129 -28.82 13.34 22.39
C GLU A 129 -28.29 14.65 21.77
N TRP A 130 -27.00 14.71 21.42
CA TRP A 130 -26.40 15.85 20.71
C TRP A 130 -26.66 15.87 19.20
N GLY A 131 -27.46 14.93 18.67
CA GLY A 131 -27.87 14.89 17.27
C GLY A 131 -26.84 14.27 16.31
N LEU A 132 -25.80 13.62 16.81
CA LEU A 132 -24.77 12.98 15.99
C LEU A 132 -25.25 11.62 15.45
N LYS A 133 -24.87 11.30 14.21
CA LYS A 133 -25.11 9.98 13.61
C LYS A 133 -24.01 9.03 14.03
N LEU A 134 -24.37 7.97 14.76
CA LEU A 134 -23.40 7.06 15.39
C LEU A 134 -23.58 5.63 14.92
N THR A 135 -22.46 4.91 14.84
CA THR A 135 -22.41 3.45 14.82
C THR A 135 -21.46 2.95 15.92
N MET A 136 -21.52 1.66 16.23
CA MET A 136 -20.78 1.06 17.35
C MET A 136 -20.20 -0.30 17.00
N ILE A 137 -19.03 -0.59 17.55
CA ILE A 137 -18.33 -1.88 17.38
C ILE A 137 -17.90 -2.41 18.76
N HIS A 138 -18.43 -3.56 19.15
CA HIS A 138 -18.08 -4.20 20.43
C HIS A 138 -17.85 -5.70 20.30
N GLY A 139 -17.17 -6.30 21.29
CA GLY A 139 -16.70 -7.69 21.25
C GLY A 139 -17.81 -8.72 20.96
N GLY A 140 -19.02 -8.48 21.47
CA GLY A 140 -20.20 -9.34 21.24
C GLY A 140 -20.80 -9.30 19.84
N MET A 141 -20.31 -8.45 18.93
CA MET A 141 -20.77 -8.43 17.53
C MET A 141 -20.06 -9.50 16.70
N LYS A 142 -20.83 -10.21 15.86
CA LYS A 142 -20.28 -11.14 14.86
C LYS A 142 -19.55 -10.36 13.76
N ILE A 143 -18.54 -10.97 13.15
CA ILE A 143 -17.80 -10.36 12.02
C ILE A 143 -18.77 -10.04 10.87
N GLY A 144 -19.58 -11.02 10.46
CA GLY A 144 -20.64 -10.89 9.46
C GLY A 144 -20.18 -10.45 8.07
N ASP A 145 -21.06 -9.79 7.33
CA ASP A 145 -20.82 -9.24 5.98
C ASP A 145 -21.30 -7.79 5.85
N ARG A 146 -21.20 -7.21 4.65
CA ARG A 146 -21.52 -5.80 4.38
C ARG A 146 -23.02 -5.48 4.37
N ASP A 147 -23.89 -6.48 4.31
CA ASP A 147 -25.33 -6.31 4.10
C ASP A 147 -26.14 -6.74 5.32
N THR A 148 -25.52 -7.44 6.27
CA THR A 148 -26.17 -7.92 7.49
C THR A 148 -26.04 -6.90 8.63
N PRO A 149 -27.14 -6.23 9.05
CA PRO A 149 -27.10 -5.26 10.15
C PRO A 149 -26.64 -5.87 11.47
N GLY A 150 -25.96 -5.08 12.30
CA GLY A 150 -25.47 -5.53 13.61
C GLY A 150 -24.17 -6.35 13.57
N THR A 151 -23.53 -6.44 12.41
CA THR A 151 -22.22 -7.08 12.24
C THR A 151 -21.08 -6.06 12.15
N ARG A 152 -19.84 -6.49 12.41
CA ARG A 152 -18.68 -5.58 12.42
C ARG A 152 -18.42 -4.97 11.04
N ILE A 153 -18.52 -5.76 9.98
CA ILE A 153 -18.29 -5.29 8.60
C ILE A 153 -19.39 -4.31 8.16
N TYR A 154 -20.64 -4.56 8.54
CA TYR A 154 -21.73 -3.60 8.30
C TYR A 154 -21.49 -2.28 9.03
N ALA A 155 -21.07 -2.31 10.31
CA ALA A 155 -20.78 -1.10 11.07
C ALA A 155 -19.60 -0.29 10.49
N GLU A 156 -18.58 -0.95 9.95
CA GLU A 156 -17.49 -0.27 9.22
C GLU A 156 -18.02 0.46 7.97
N ARG A 157 -18.86 -0.21 7.18
CA ARG A 157 -19.51 0.38 6.01
C ARG A 157 -20.40 1.55 6.41
N GLU A 158 -21.22 1.39 7.44
CA GLU A 158 -22.10 2.43 7.97
C GLU A 158 -21.29 3.65 8.41
N PHE A 159 -20.16 3.45 9.10
CA PHE A 159 -19.26 4.54 9.46
C PHE A 159 -18.69 5.28 8.23
N ARG A 160 -18.36 4.54 7.16
CA ARG A 160 -17.88 5.13 5.91
C ARG A 160 -18.98 5.94 5.21
N GLU A 161 -20.15 5.35 5.02
CA GLU A 161 -21.19 5.85 4.12
C GLU A 161 -22.18 6.83 4.80
N SER A 162 -22.53 6.64 6.07
CA SER A 162 -23.70 7.32 6.66
C SER A 162 -23.50 7.86 8.08
N ALA A 163 -22.75 7.16 8.94
CA ALA A 163 -22.49 7.57 10.32
C ALA A 163 -21.29 8.52 10.41
N GLN A 164 -21.36 9.47 11.33
CA GLN A 164 -20.35 10.49 11.55
C GLN A 164 -19.34 10.07 12.63
N VAL A 165 -19.79 9.29 13.62
CA VAL A 165 -18.96 8.84 14.73
C VAL A 165 -19.05 7.32 14.87
N LEU A 166 -17.90 6.68 15.06
CA LEU A 166 -17.80 5.27 15.44
C LEU A 166 -17.25 5.18 16.86
N ILE A 167 -17.97 4.48 17.75
CA ILE A 167 -17.50 4.16 19.09
C ILE A 167 -17.12 2.67 19.13
N ALA A 168 -15.89 2.36 19.52
CA ALA A 168 -15.36 1.00 19.51
C ALA A 168 -14.75 0.59 20.86
N THR A 169 -15.03 -0.65 21.30
CA THR A 169 -14.30 -1.28 22.41
C THR A 169 -13.02 -1.94 21.91
N GLU A 170 -12.02 -2.06 22.79
CA GLU A 170 -10.72 -2.70 22.50
C GLU A 170 -10.84 -4.03 21.75
N ALA A 171 -11.64 -4.96 22.26
CA ALA A 171 -11.77 -6.33 21.74
C ALA A 171 -12.39 -6.44 20.33
N ALA A 172 -12.87 -5.34 19.76
CA ALA A 172 -13.56 -5.34 18.48
C ALA A 172 -13.03 -4.31 17.47
N GLY A 173 -12.12 -3.42 17.88
CA GLY A 173 -11.42 -2.49 16.99
C GLY A 173 -10.21 -3.10 16.27
N GLU A 174 -9.74 -4.27 16.70
CA GLU A 174 -8.64 -4.97 16.05
C GLU A 174 -9.02 -5.45 14.64
N GLY A 175 -8.16 -5.17 13.66
CA GLY A 175 -8.28 -5.65 12.28
C GLY A 175 -9.05 -4.74 11.31
N ILE A 176 -9.70 -3.69 11.79
CA ILE A 176 -10.53 -2.81 10.95
C ILE A 176 -9.68 -1.72 10.30
N ASN A 177 -9.93 -1.43 9.02
CA ASN A 177 -9.23 -0.39 8.26
C ASN A 177 -10.05 0.91 8.22
N LEU A 178 -9.59 1.92 8.96
CA LEU A 178 -10.31 3.19 9.14
C LEU A 178 -9.56 4.39 8.54
N GLN A 179 -8.77 4.16 7.48
CA GLN A 179 -7.98 5.18 6.77
C GLN A 179 -8.78 6.41 6.29
N PHE A 180 -10.10 6.31 6.13
CA PHE A 180 -10.94 7.46 5.77
C PHE A 180 -11.25 8.38 6.96
N CYS A 181 -10.87 7.98 8.17
CA CYS A 181 -10.98 8.75 9.41
C CYS A 181 -9.59 9.28 9.79
N TRP A 182 -9.53 10.54 10.24
CA TRP A 182 -8.28 11.20 10.65
C TRP A 182 -8.39 11.80 12.07
N LEU A 183 -9.57 11.72 12.71
CA LEU A 183 -9.79 12.20 14.08
C LEU A 183 -10.06 11.01 15.02
N MET A 184 -9.24 10.83 16.05
CA MET A 184 -9.38 9.78 17.05
C MET A 184 -9.36 10.33 18.47
N ILE A 185 -10.26 9.83 19.31
CA ILE A 185 -10.31 10.14 20.75
C ILE A 185 -10.21 8.83 21.53
N ASN A 186 -9.20 8.71 22.38
CA ASN A 186 -9.14 7.71 23.42
C ASN A 186 -9.86 8.26 24.66
N TYR A 187 -11.13 7.87 24.83
CA TYR A 187 -11.93 8.30 25.97
C TYR A 187 -11.44 7.66 27.29
N ASP A 188 -11.02 6.40 27.18
CA ASP A 188 -10.31 5.65 28.21
C ASP A 188 -8.97 5.12 27.66
N ILE A 189 -7.91 5.33 28.43
CA ILE A 189 -6.54 5.01 28.04
C ILE A 189 -6.15 3.67 28.64
N PRO A 190 -5.76 2.68 27.83
CA PRO A 190 -5.33 1.40 28.32
C PRO A 190 -4.01 1.53 29.08
N TRP A 191 -3.80 0.65 30.07
CA TRP A 191 -2.53 0.58 30.79
C TRP A 191 -1.37 -0.02 29.96
N ASN A 192 -1.67 -0.55 28.78
CA ASN A 192 -0.68 -1.09 27.85
C ASN A 192 -0.43 -0.09 26.70
N PRO A 193 0.77 0.52 26.62
CA PRO A 193 1.12 1.48 25.57
C PRO A 193 1.05 0.92 24.15
N VAL A 194 1.32 -0.39 23.95
CA VAL A 194 1.21 -1.07 22.65
C VAL A 194 -0.20 -0.96 22.08
N ARG A 195 -1.22 -0.95 22.94
CA ARG A 195 -2.62 -0.79 22.50
C ARG A 195 -2.87 0.59 21.91
N LEU A 196 -2.25 1.64 22.44
CA LEU A 196 -2.37 3.00 21.89
C LEU A 196 -1.75 3.08 20.49
N GLU A 197 -0.57 2.48 20.31
CA GLU A 197 0.10 2.38 19.02
C GLU A 197 -0.79 1.64 18.00
N GLN A 198 -1.36 0.51 18.39
CA GLN A 198 -2.27 -0.26 17.53
C GLN A 198 -3.55 0.50 17.17
N ARG A 199 -4.11 1.31 18.10
CA ARG A 199 -5.27 2.18 17.83
C ARG A 199 -4.92 3.27 16.83
N MET A 200 -3.76 3.92 16.97
CA MET A 200 -3.26 4.89 16.01
C MET A 200 -3.08 4.27 14.62
N GLY A 201 -2.50 3.06 14.55
CA GLY A 201 -2.32 2.32 13.31
C GLY A 201 -3.61 1.93 12.58
N ARG A 202 -4.80 2.21 13.13
CA ARG A 202 -6.09 2.04 12.43
C ARG A 202 -6.40 3.20 11.48
N ILE A 203 -5.92 4.41 11.80
CA ILE A 203 -6.14 5.63 11.02
C ILE A 203 -4.86 6.15 10.35
N HIS A 204 -3.71 5.93 10.98
CA HIS A 204 -2.39 6.36 10.52
C HIS A 204 -1.74 5.23 9.71
N ARG A 205 -1.92 5.26 8.39
CA ARG A 205 -1.38 4.29 7.42
C ARG A 205 -1.04 4.99 6.11
N TYR A 206 -0.20 4.36 5.28
CA TYR A 206 0.08 4.81 3.91
C TYR A 206 -1.22 5.09 3.14
N GLY A 207 -1.28 6.27 2.52
CA GLY A 207 -2.45 6.75 1.76
C GLY A 207 -3.39 7.66 2.54
N GLN A 208 -3.13 7.95 3.82
CA GLN A 208 -3.81 9.03 4.54
C GLN A 208 -3.34 10.40 4.01
N GLU A 209 -4.28 11.25 3.60
CA GLU A 209 -4.00 12.57 3.01
C GLU A 209 -4.11 13.72 4.03
N LYS A 210 -4.60 13.44 5.24
CA LYS A 210 -4.80 14.43 6.33
C LYS A 210 -3.99 14.07 7.57
N ASP A 211 -3.55 15.08 8.32
CA ASP A 211 -2.89 14.86 9.60
C ASP A 211 -3.84 14.17 10.59
N CYS A 212 -3.40 13.00 11.10
CA CYS A 212 -4.16 12.26 12.09
C CYS A 212 -4.10 12.96 13.44
N LEU A 213 -5.25 13.47 13.91
CA LEU A 213 -5.37 14.10 15.23
C LEU A 213 -5.83 13.06 16.26
N ILE A 214 -5.01 12.87 17.30
CA ILE A 214 -5.25 11.90 18.38
C ILE A 214 -5.37 12.63 19.71
N PHE A 215 -6.49 12.46 20.39
CA PHE A 215 -6.73 13.05 21.71
C PHE A 215 -6.85 11.97 22.78
N ASN A 216 -6.06 12.09 23.85
CA ASN A 216 -6.04 11.15 24.96
C ASN A 216 -6.63 11.80 26.22
N PHE A 217 -7.74 11.25 26.75
CA PHE A 217 -8.38 11.79 27.93
C PHE A 217 -7.82 11.15 29.21
N VAL A 218 -7.12 11.95 30.02
CA VAL A 218 -6.53 11.53 31.30
C VAL A 218 -7.14 12.33 32.46
N SER A 219 -7.59 11.64 33.51
CA SER A 219 -8.02 12.29 34.76
C SER A 219 -6.81 12.44 35.70
N THR A 220 -6.19 13.61 35.76
CA THR A 220 -4.94 13.85 36.53
C THR A 220 -5.13 13.86 38.05
N ASN A 221 -6.37 13.86 38.54
CA ASN A 221 -6.68 13.77 39.96
C ASN A 221 -6.59 12.33 40.51
N THR A 222 -6.37 11.31 39.67
CA THR A 222 -6.16 9.92 40.13
C THR A 222 -4.67 9.53 40.14
N ARG A 223 -4.31 8.48 40.89
CA ARG A 223 -2.90 8.01 40.98
C ARG A 223 -2.41 7.51 39.62
N GLU A 224 -3.24 6.77 38.91
CA GLU A 224 -2.99 6.19 37.59
C GLU A 224 -2.92 7.30 36.54
N GLY A 225 -3.80 8.29 36.63
CA GLY A 225 -3.80 9.44 35.74
C GLY A 225 -2.52 10.27 35.84
N ARG A 226 -1.96 10.44 37.04
CA ARG A 226 -0.65 11.10 37.22
C ARG A 226 0.50 10.30 36.64
N VAL A 227 0.45 8.97 36.73
CA VAL A 227 1.44 8.07 36.10
C VAL A 227 1.37 8.16 34.58
N LEU A 228 0.16 8.04 34.01
CA LEU A 228 -0.07 8.16 32.56
C LEU A 228 0.30 9.54 32.03
N HIS A 229 -0.05 10.61 32.77
CA HIS A 229 0.34 11.96 32.40
C HIS A 229 1.87 12.10 32.33
N LYS A 230 2.61 11.52 33.29
CA LYS A 230 4.07 11.56 33.28
C LYS A 230 4.66 10.79 32.09
N LEU A 231 4.05 9.66 31.72
CA LEU A 231 4.44 8.91 30.54
C LEU A 231 4.29 9.75 29.26
N PHE A 232 3.11 10.35 29.04
CA PHE A 232 2.86 11.15 27.85
C PHE A 232 3.70 12.43 27.81
N GLU A 233 3.92 13.10 28.94
CA GLU A 233 4.82 14.26 29.04
C GLU A 233 6.25 13.91 28.56
N ARG A 234 6.73 12.71 28.91
CA ARG A 234 8.05 12.24 28.48
C ARG A 234 8.09 11.85 27.01
N ILE A 235 7.04 11.22 26.49
CA ILE A 235 6.93 10.89 25.06
C ILE A 235 6.88 12.18 24.23
N GLU A 236 6.11 13.18 24.66
CA GLU A 236 6.00 14.47 23.97
C GLU A 236 7.36 15.20 23.93
N ALA A 237 8.08 15.24 25.05
CA ALA A 237 9.42 15.83 25.09
C ALA A 237 10.41 15.14 24.14
N ILE A 238 10.34 13.81 24.01
CA ILE A 238 11.18 13.05 23.07
C ILE A 238 10.72 13.29 21.63
N GLN A 239 9.41 13.41 21.40
CA GLN A 239 8.87 13.71 20.09
C GLN A 239 9.33 15.09 19.60
N ASP A 240 9.30 16.11 20.44
CA ASP A 240 9.77 17.45 20.06
C ASP A 240 11.27 17.47 19.71
N ASP A 241 12.09 16.63 20.35
CA ASP A 241 13.53 16.51 20.09
C ASP A 241 13.87 15.66 18.85
N LEU A 242 13.28 14.46 18.72
CA LEU A 242 13.65 13.45 17.72
C LEU A 242 12.75 13.45 16.48
N ASP A 243 11.54 13.95 16.59
CA ASP A 243 10.53 13.99 15.52
C ASP A 243 9.84 15.37 15.51
N PRO A 244 10.60 16.46 15.25
CA PRO A 244 10.07 17.83 15.32
C PRO A 244 8.98 18.10 14.29
N HIS A 245 8.91 17.30 13.23
CA HIS A 245 7.86 17.33 12.21
C HIS A 245 6.63 16.49 12.57
N ARG A 246 6.63 15.83 13.75
CA ARG A 246 5.55 15.00 14.29
C ARG A 246 5.05 13.94 13.30
N THR A 247 5.98 13.28 12.62
CA THR A 247 5.74 12.19 11.67
C THR A 247 5.15 10.92 12.31
N GLY A 248 5.18 10.82 13.64
CA GLY A 248 4.58 9.72 14.40
C GLY A 248 5.53 8.53 14.62
N VAL A 249 6.79 8.64 14.20
CA VAL A 249 7.81 7.59 14.33
C VAL A 249 8.06 7.22 15.80
N VAL A 250 8.10 8.21 16.70
CA VAL A 250 8.33 7.97 18.14
C VAL A 250 7.21 7.12 18.76
N PHE A 251 5.96 7.32 18.32
CA PHE A 251 4.83 6.52 18.80
C PHE A 251 4.81 5.09 18.25
N ASN A 252 5.35 4.85 17.05
CA ASN A 252 5.48 3.51 16.45
C ASN A 252 6.52 2.61 17.14
N VAL A 253 7.39 3.19 17.97
CA VAL A 253 8.47 2.47 18.66
C VAL A 253 8.13 2.27 20.15
N LEU A 254 6.94 2.71 20.56
CA LEU A 254 6.52 2.70 21.96
C LEU A 254 6.46 1.28 22.53
N GLY A 255 6.02 0.30 21.72
CA GLY A 255 6.00 -1.11 22.11
C GLY A 255 7.37 -1.78 22.28
N ASP A 256 8.40 -1.25 21.63
CA ASP A 256 9.78 -1.75 21.75
C ASP A 256 10.49 -1.18 22.98
N VAL A 257 10.11 0.04 23.39
CA VAL A 257 10.68 0.71 24.56
C VAL A 257 9.97 0.28 25.85
N PHE A 258 8.64 0.15 25.80
CA PHE A 258 7.80 -0.28 26.93
C PHE A 258 7.15 -1.64 26.63
N PRO A 259 7.62 -2.72 27.28
CA PRO A 259 6.98 -4.02 27.18
C PRO A 259 5.48 -3.93 27.53
N SER A 260 4.66 -4.65 26.76
CA SER A 260 3.20 -4.60 26.79
C SER A 260 2.57 -4.76 28.18
N ASN A 261 3.21 -5.48 29.09
CA ASN A 261 2.66 -5.78 30.42
C ASN A 261 3.36 -5.03 31.57
N GLU A 262 4.37 -4.21 31.30
CA GLU A 262 5.19 -3.64 32.38
C GLU A 262 4.40 -2.58 33.20
N LEU A 263 3.76 -1.63 32.52
CA LEU A 263 2.99 -0.56 33.17
C LEU A 263 1.77 -1.11 33.91
N GLU A 264 1.03 -2.03 33.29
CA GLU A 264 -0.09 -2.72 33.92
C GLU A 264 0.36 -3.47 35.19
N ARG A 265 1.46 -4.22 35.14
CA ARG A 265 1.99 -4.95 36.32
C ARG A 265 2.35 -3.98 37.44
N MET A 266 3.00 -2.86 37.13
CA MET A 266 3.38 -1.84 38.13
C MET A 266 2.16 -1.19 38.79
N LEU A 267 1.13 -0.85 38.01
CA LEU A 267 -0.12 -0.30 38.54
C LEU A 267 -0.84 -1.32 39.43
N ARG A 268 -0.91 -2.60 39.01
CA ARG A 268 -1.48 -3.68 39.84
C ARG A 268 -0.73 -3.86 41.16
N GLN A 269 0.60 -3.83 41.14
CA GLN A 269 1.43 -3.91 42.35
C GLN A 269 1.25 -2.71 43.29
N MET A 270 1.06 -1.51 42.72
CA MET A 270 0.75 -0.30 43.49
C MET A 270 -0.57 -0.43 44.26
N TYR A 271 -1.61 -0.98 43.62
CA TYR A 271 -2.88 -1.26 44.29
C TYR A 271 -2.81 -2.39 45.31
N ALA A 272 -1.96 -3.38 45.08
CA ALA A 272 -1.71 -4.47 46.01
C ALA A 272 -0.88 -4.06 47.24
N HIS A 273 -0.51 -2.76 47.38
CA HIS A 273 0.30 -2.21 48.47
C HIS A 273 1.68 -2.91 48.66
N ASN A 274 2.18 -3.58 47.62
CA ASN A 274 3.44 -4.33 47.66
C ASN A 274 4.60 -3.44 47.23
N GLN A 275 5.12 -2.60 48.15
CA GLN A 275 6.34 -1.78 48.04
C GLN A 275 6.46 -0.81 46.83
N MET A 276 5.55 -0.87 45.86
CA MET A 276 5.53 -0.06 44.63
C MET A 276 4.71 1.22 44.86
N THR A 277 5.38 2.36 44.87
CA THR A 277 4.75 3.69 45.07
C THR A 277 4.56 4.41 43.73
N GLU A 278 3.70 5.44 43.72
CA GLU A 278 3.51 6.31 42.56
C GLU A 278 4.84 6.90 42.07
N ASP A 279 5.71 7.31 43.00
CA ASP A 279 7.00 7.92 42.70
C ASP A 279 7.99 6.92 42.09
N LEU A 280 8.01 5.67 42.57
CA LEU A 280 8.86 4.62 42.00
C LEU A 280 8.44 4.31 40.56
N ILE A 281 7.14 4.28 40.26
CA ILE A 281 6.65 4.07 38.90
C ILE A 281 7.05 5.25 38.00
N LYS A 282 6.91 6.49 38.48
CA LYS A 282 7.34 7.68 37.74
C LYS A 282 8.84 7.67 37.46
N GLN A 283 9.67 7.32 38.44
CA GLN A 283 11.12 7.20 38.25
C GLN A 283 11.48 6.14 37.21
N ARG A 284 10.80 4.99 37.26
CA ARG A 284 10.97 3.92 36.28
C ARG A 284 10.54 4.33 34.88
N ILE A 285 9.46 5.12 34.75
CA ILE A 285 9.09 5.74 33.47
C ILE A 285 10.22 6.65 32.98
N VAL A 286 10.80 7.49 33.83
CA VAL A 286 11.92 8.35 33.40
C VAL A 286 13.14 7.54 32.95
N GLN A 287 13.45 6.42 33.61
CA GLN A 287 14.56 5.55 33.24
C GLN A 287 14.30 4.74 31.96
N SER A 288 13.08 4.21 31.80
CA SER A 288 12.72 3.39 30.63
C SER A 288 12.42 4.24 29.40
N VAL A 289 11.82 5.43 29.56
CA VAL A 289 11.66 6.46 28.51
C VAL A 289 12.92 7.35 28.47
N ASP A 290 14.07 6.75 28.16
CA ASP A 290 15.34 7.46 27.98
C ASP A 290 15.58 7.81 26.50
N ARG A 291 16.15 8.99 26.27
CA ARG A 291 16.41 9.54 24.94
C ARG A 291 17.37 8.67 24.13
N GLY A 292 18.50 8.24 24.70
CA GLY A 292 19.50 7.46 23.95
C GLY A 292 18.97 6.08 23.54
N ARG A 293 18.04 5.53 24.33
CA ARG A 293 17.34 4.29 23.99
C ARG A 293 16.34 4.50 22.86
N PHE A 294 15.57 5.60 22.88
CA PHE A 294 14.71 5.95 21.74
C PHE A 294 15.54 6.23 20.49
N GLU A 295 16.62 7.01 20.56
CA GLU A 295 17.51 7.26 19.41
C GLU A 295 18.05 5.96 18.81
N SER A 296 18.55 5.04 19.63
CA SER A 296 19.12 3.77 19.11
C SER A 296 18.08 2.83 18.51
N ILE A 297 16.89 2.72 19.12
CA ILE A 297 15.80 1.90 18.57
C ILE A 297 15.19 2.58 17.36
N THR A 298 14.92 3.88 17.41
CA THR A 298 14.43 4.65 16.27
C THR A 298 15.43 4.63 15.13
N GLN A 299 16.75 4.64 15.35
CA GLN A 299 17.74 4.49 14.29
C GLN A 299 17.79 3.06 13.72
N SER A 300 17.72 2.02 14.57
CA SER A 300 17.61 0.62 14.12
C SER A 300 16.32 0.34 13.33
N THR A 301 15.20 0.88 13.82
CA THR A 301 13.87 0.78 13.22
C THR A 301 13.74 1.72 12.02
N LEU A 302 14.40 2.88 11.98
CA LEU A 302 14.54 3.75 10.81
C LEU A 302 15.51 3.17 9.80
N GLU A 303 16.49 2.35 10.16
CA GLU A 303 17.32 1.62 9.17
C GLU A 303 16.55 0.43 8.58
N GLY A 304 15.65 -0.19 9.38
CA GLY A 304 14.67 -1.17 8.93
C GLY A 304 13.52 -0.56 8.11
N LEU A 305 13.04 0.62 8.50
CA LEU A 305 12.03 1.41 7.81
C LEU A 305 12.64 2.19 6.65
N ALA A 306 13.90 2.60 6.62
CA ALA A 306 14.53 3.30 5.47
C ALA A 306 14.62 2.38 4.23
N LYS A 307 14.45 1.06 4.42
CA LYS A 307 14.24 0.10 3.32
C LYS A 307 12.78 -0.01 2.88
N ARG A 308 11.81 0.49 3.65
CA ARG A 308 10.35 0.50 3.36
C ARG A 308 9.80 1.91 3.06
N GLU A 309 10.19 2.91 3.82
CA GLU A 309 10.08 4.35 3.57
C GLU A 309 11.40 4.89 3.01
N LEU A 310 11.37 5.24 1.73
CA LEU A 310 12.11 6.40 1.23
C LEU A 310 13.64 6.32 1.31
N ASN A 311 14.17 5.41 0.51
CA ASN A 311 15.36 5.75 -0.26
C ASN A 311 14.94 6.80 -1.30
N LEU A 312 14.72 8.05 -0.87
CA LEU A 312 14.06 9.11 -1.65
C LEU A 312 14.80 9.41 -2.95
N SER A 313 16.12 9.23 -2.99
CA SER A 313 16.97 9.31 -4.19
C SER A 313 16.85 8.07 -5.09
N ALA A 314 16.72 6.86 -4.53
CA ALA A 314 16.40 5.66 -5.33
C ALA A 314 14.94 5.63 -5.80
N ILE A 315 14.01 6.25 -5.05
CA ILE A 315 12.61 6.46 -5.42
C ILE A 315 12.49 7.63 -6.39
N LEU A 316 13.31 8.68 -6.36
CA LEU A 316 13.30 9.76 -7.34
C LEU A 316 13.87 9.29 -8.69
N GLY A 317 15.00 8.56 -8.67
CA GLY A 317 15.53 7.90 -9.87
C GLY A 317 14.60 6.81 -10.42
N LYS A 318 13.99 5.99 -9.53
CA LYS A 318 12.88 5.11 -9.90
C LYS A 318 11.58 5.87 -10.19
N SER A 319 11.39 7.14 -9.80
CA SER A 319 10.15 7.90 -10.05
C SER A 319 10.14 8.43 -11.46
N ALA A 320 11.30 8.75 -12.04
CA ALA A 320 11.40 9.09 -13.45
C ALA A 320 11.05 7.85 -14.31
N GLN A 321 11.69 6.70 -14.05
CA GLN A 321 11.36 5.44 -14.74
C GLN A 321 9.94 4.94 -14.41
N ALA A 322 9.44 5.15 -13.20
CA ALA A 322 8.08 4.76 -12.82
C ALA A 322 7.05 5.73 -13.40
N ARG A 323 7.32 7.03 -13.54
CA ARG A 323 6.48 7.99 -14.28
C ARG A 323 6.47 7.65 -15.77
N GLU A 324 7.62 7.29 -16.32
CA GLU A 324 7.76 6.83 -17.71
C GLU A 324 6.96 5.54 -17.98
N ARG A 325 7.03 4.56 -17.06
CA ARG A 325 6.37 3.25 -17.19
C ARG A 325 4.98 3.20 -16.54
N ARG A 326 4.51 4.29 -15.92
CA ARG A 326 3.18 4.34 -15.32
C ARG A 326 2.17 4.20 -16.46
N LEU A 327 1.32 3.19 -16.36
CA LEU A 327 0.10 3.13 -17.15
C LEU A 327 -0.77 4.29 -16.70
N VAL A 328 -1.10 5.16 -17.64
CA VAL A 328 -1.85 6.37 -17.37
C VAL A 328 -3.32 6.04 -17.58
N PRO A 329 -4.24 6.62 -16.78
CA PRO A 329 -5.66 6.29 -16.85
C PRO A 329 -6.22 6.15 -18.26
N GLU A 330 -5.78 6.97 -19.21
CA GLU A 330 -6.27 6.96 -20.58
C GLU A 330 -5.84 5.71 -21.35
N VAL A 331 -4.64 5.16 -21.11
CA VAL A 331 -4.21 3.90 -21.75
C VAL A 331 -5.06 2.72 -21.24
N ILE A 332 -5.40 2.75 -19.95
CA ILE A 332 -6.24 1.73 -19.32
C ILE A 332 -7.67 1.85 -19.85
N GLU A 333 -8.17 3.08 -19.97
CA GLU A 333 -9.46 3.42 -20.56
C GLU A 333 -9.55 2.97 -22.02
N ASP A 334 -8.61 3.39 -22.87
CA ASP A 334 -8.57 3.06 -24.30
C ASP A 334 -8.53 1.54 -24.51
N PHE A 335 -7.67 0.84 -23.77
CA PHE A 335 -7.62 -0.62 -23.79
C PHE A 335 -8.97 -1.22 -23.38
N PHE A 336 -9.55 -0.78 -22.27
CA PHE A 336 -10.79 -1.35 -21.76
C PHE A 336 -11.96 -1.12 -22.73
N LEU A 337 -12.05 0.07 -23.32
CA LEU A 337 -13.08 0.42 -24.30
C LEU A 337 -12.90 -0.36 -25.60
N ALA A 338 -11.66 -0.54 -26.08
CA ALA A 338 -11.38 -1.32 -27.29
C ALA A 338 -11.60 -2.83 -27.09
N ALA A 339 -11.24 -3.37 -25.92
CA ALA A 339 -11.39 -4.79 -25.60
C ALA A 339 -12.83 -5.17 -25.23
N SER A 340 -13.63 -4.24 -24.69
CA SER A 340 -14.98 -4.50 -24.23
C SER A 340 -15.89 -5.13 -25.31
N PRO A 341 -15.98 -4.58 -26.55
CA PRO A 341 -16.78 -5.18 -27.62
C PRO A 341 -16.39 -6.62 -27.95
N GLU A 342 -15.08 -6.92 -27.96
CA GLU A 342 -14.54 -8.25 -28.28
C GLU A 342 -14.97 -9.32 -27.26
N VAL A 343 -15.19 -8.90 -26.01
CA VAL A 343 -15.66 -9.78 -24.92
C VAL A 343 -17.16 -9.69 -24.67
N GLY A 344 -17.90 -8.89 -25.46
CA GLY A 344 -19.36 -8.73 -25.37
C GLY A 344 -19.84 -7.71 -24.34
N LEU A 345 -19.00 -6.77 -23.93
CA LEU A 345 -19.36 -5.59 -23.14
C LEU A 345 -19.50 -4.35 -24.04
N ALA A 346 -20.41 -3.45 -23.68
CA ALA A 346 -20.59 -2.19 -24.40
C ALA A 346 -20.72 -1.02 -23.42
N PRO A 347 -19.59 -0.54 -22.84
CA PRO A 347 -19.59 0.63 -21.98
C PRO A 347 -20.15 1.85 -22.72
N LYS A 348 -21.01 2.63 -22.07
CA LYS A 348 -21.60 3.85 -22.64
C LYS A 348 -21.16 5.07 -21.87
N ALA A 349 -20.57 6.05 -22.55
CA ALA A 349 -20.18 7.32 -21.92
C ALA A 349 -21.40 8.07 -21.38
N HIS A 350 -21.26 8.71 -20.21
CA HIS A 350 -22.34 9.50 -19.60
C HIS A 350 -22.58 10.81 -20.36
N LYS A 351 -21.51 11.47 -20.84
CA LYS A 351 -21.49 12.60 -21.78
C LYS A 351 -20.21 12.49 -22.63
N GLU A 352 -20.15 13.16 -23.78
CA GLU A 352 -18.90 13.31 -24.54
C GLU A 352 -17.82 13.94 -23.64
N ASP A 353 -16.59 13.40 -23.68
CA ASP A 353 -15.43 13.77 -22.85
C ASP A 353 -15.63 13.71 -21.33
N SER A 354 -16.64 12.99 -20.82
CA SER A 354 -16.80 12.87 -19.37
C SER A 354 -15.80 11.91 -18.71
N HIS A 355 -15.18 10.99 -19.47
CA HIS A 355 -14.35 9.88 -18.95
C HIS A 355 -15.05 9.05 -17.86
N VAL A 356 -16.40 9.01 -17.91
CA VAL A 356 -17.26 8.24 -17.02
C VAL A 356 -18.15 7.35 -17.87
N TYR A 357 -18.12 6.05 -17.61
CA TYR A 357 -18.77 5.04 -18.45
C TYR A 357 -19.74 4.20 -17.65
N ARG A 358 -20.92 3.95 -18.20
CA ARG A 358 -21.86 2.98 -17.65
C ARG A 358 -21.63 1.62 -18.30
N VAL A 359 -21.31 0.61 -17.50
CA VAL A 359 -21.07 -0.76 -17.99
C VAL A 359 -22.35 -1.59 -17.97
N GLY A 360 -23.11 -1.51 -16.88
CA GLY A 360 -24.34 -2.29 -16.68
C GLY A 360 -24.05 -3.76 -16.35
N ARG A 361 -24.92 -4.66 -16.82
CA ARG A 361 -24.89 -6.09 -16.46
C ARG A 361 -23.74 -6.81 -17.15
N VAL A 362 -22.99 -7.59 -16.37
CA VAL A 362 -21.89 -8.42 -16.89
C VAL A 362 -22.46 -9.67 -17.59
N PRO A 363 -22.08 -9.94 -18.86
CA PRO A 363 -22.46 -11.14 -19.59
C PRO A 363 -22.14 -12.44 -18.85
N ARG A 364 -23.02 -13.43 -18.98
CA ARG A 364 -22.91 -14.71 -18.24
C ARG A 364 -21.65 -15.50 -18.59
N HIS A 365 -21.13 -15.39 -19.81
CA HIS A 365 -19.93 -16.11 -20.22
C HIS A 365 -18.66 -15.60 -19.53
N LEU A 366 -18.66 -14.37 -18.99
CA LEU A 366 -17.54 -13.82 -18.22
C LEU A 366 -17.52 -14.30 -16.76
N TRP A 367 -18.61 -14.91 -16.28
CA TRP A 367 -18.71 -15.32 -14.88
C TRP A 367 -17.72 -16.41 -14.50
N PRO A 368 -17.53 -17.49 -15.29
CA PRO A 368 -16.52 -18.49 -14.98
C PRO A 368 -15.10 -17.92 -15.00
N VAL A 369 -14.82 -16.93 -15.85
CA VAL A 369 -13.52 -16.24 -15.88
C VAL A 369 -13.30 -15.46 -14.58
N GLY A 370 -14.30 -14.70 -14.13
CA GLY A 370 -14.27 -14.02 -12.85
C GLY A 370 -14.07 -14.97 -11.66
N GLU A 371 -14.74 -16.14 -11.67
CA GLU A 371 -14.59 -17.16 -10.63
C GLU A 371 -13.17 -17.77 -10.60
N ARG A 372 -12.53 -17.99 -11.76
CA ARG A 372 -11.11 -18.41 -11.83
C ARG A 372 -10.16 -17.37 -11.21
N LEU A 373 -10.47 -16.09 -11.38
CA LEU A 373 -9.62 -14.96 -10.98
C LEU A 373 -9.89 -14.44 -9.55
N GLU A 374 -10.96 -14.90 -8.90
CA GLU A 374 -11.46 -14.37 -7.63
C GLU A 374 -10.41 -14.42 -6.51
N SER A 375 -9.61 -15.48 -6.44
CA SER A 375 -8.56 -15.64 -5.42
C SER A 375 -7.48 -14.55 -5.46
N ARG A 376 -7.26 -13.93 -6.62
CA ARG A 376 -6.21 -12.91 -6.81
C ARG A 376 -6.75 -11.49 -6.89
N HIS A 377 -7.90 -11.32 -7.53
CA HIS A 377 -8.42 -10.00 -7.90
C HIS A 377 -9.72 -9.65 -7.17
N GLY A 378 -10.30 -10.59 -6.43
CA GLY A 378 -11.59 -10.43 -5.78
C GLY A 378 -12.76 -10.82 -6.68
N ARG A 379 -13.96 -10.82 -6.09
CA ARG A 379 -15.16 -11.33 -6.73
C ARG A 379 -15.67 -10.41 -7.83
N LEU A 380 -15.94 -10.97 -9.01
CA LEU A 380 -16.56 -10.25 -10.11
C LEU A 380 -18.03 -9.89 -9.80
N GLY A 381 -18.34 -8.60 -9.78
CA GLY A 381 -19.71 -8.08 -9.72
C GLY A 381 -20.58 -8.57 -10.89
N ARG A 382 -21.87 -8.80 -10.63
CA ARG A 382 -22.84 -9.22 -11.67
C ARG A 382 -23.34 -8.03 -12.51
N GLU A 383 -23.21 -6.83 -11.98
CA GLU A 383 -23.55 -5.56 -12.61
C GLU A 383 -22.61 -4.49 -12.06
N TYR A 384 -22.24 -3.56 -12.93
CA TYR A 384 -21.41 -2.41 -12.63
C TYR A 384 -22.16 -1.14 -13.05
N GLY A 385 -22.18 -0.15 -12.17
CA GLY A 385 -22.83 1.14 -12.42
C GLY A 385 -22.01 2.03 -13.35
N ALA A 386 -21.63 3.19 -12.84
CA ALA A 386 -20.67 4.08 -13.48
C ALA A 386 -19.24 3.71 -13.09
N VAL A 387 -18.35 3.64 -14.07
CA VAL A 387 -16.93 3.32 -13.91
C VAL A 387 -16.06 4.46 -14.41
N VAL A 388 -14.92 4.64 -13.76
CA VAL A 388 -13.90 5.63 -14.11
C VAL A 388 -12.51 4.99 -14.06
N PHE A 389 -11.57 5.52 -14.84
CA PHE A 389 -10.19 5.05 -14.88
C PHE A 389 -9.22 6.02 -14.18
N ASP A 390 -9.60 7.30 -14.11
CA ASP A 390 -8.87 8.33 -13.37
C ASP A 390 -9.41 8.46 -11.93
N LYS A 391 -8.51 8.32 -10.96
CA LYS A 391 -8.81 8.47 -9.54
C LYS A 391 -9.29 9.89 -9.20
N GLU A 392 -8.86 10.91 -9.93
CA GLU A 392 -9.28 12.30 -9.69
C GLU A 392 -10.79 12.52 -9.90
N LEU A 393 -11.43 11.69 -10.73
CA LEU A 393 -12.87 11.75 -10.96
C LEU A 393 -13.69 11.26 -9.75
N LEU A 394 -13.10 10.43 -8.87
CA LEU A 394 -13.73 10.00 -7.62
C LEU A 394 -13.93 11.16 -6.63
N LYS A 395 -13.12 12.22 -6.73
CA LYS A 395 -13.27 13.43 -5.89
C LYS A 395 -14.57 14.18 -6.22
N ARG A 396 -15.04 14.07 -7.47
CA ARG A 396 -16.28 14.71 -7.93
C ARG A 396 -17.50 13.87 -7.54
N ASP A 397 -17.38 12.56 -7.65
CA ASP A 397 -18.42 11.61 -7.27
C ASP A 397 -17.79 10.29 -6.83
N ALA A 398 -17.84 10.05 -5.52
CA ALA A 398 -17.27 8.88 -4.87
C ALA A 398 -18.09 7.59 -5.09
N THR A 399 -19.28 7.68 -5.72
CA THR A 399 -20.10 6.50 -6.05
C THR A 399 -19.64 5.78 -7.32
N ASN A 400 -18.77 6.41 -8.12
CA ASN A 400 -18.16 5.78 -9.28
C ASN A 400 -17.19 4.67 -8.86
N GLU A 401 -17.15 3.61 -9.67
CA GLU A 401 -16.23 2.50 -9.44
C GLU A 401 -14.92 2.73 -10.19
N TRP A 402 -13.81 2.71 -9.47
CA TRP A 402 -12.49 2.93 -10.04
C TRP A 402 -11.93 1.63 -10.62
N VAL A 403 -11.98 1.52 -11.94
CA VAL A 403 -11.51 0.36 -12.68
C VAL A 403 -10.06 0.56 -13.10
N THR A 404 -9.19 -0.34 -12.67
CA THR A 404 -7.73 -0.30 -12.86
C THR A 404 -7.20 -1.73 -13.02
N PRO A 405 -5.99 -1.97 -13.56
CA PRO A 405 -5.32 -3.26 -13.43
C PRO A 405 -5.36 -3.77 -11.98
N GLY A 406 -5.77 -5.03 -11.83
CA GLY A 406 -6.06 -5.66 -10.54
C GLY A 406 -7.53 -5.63 -10.11
N HIS A 407 -8.38 -4.78 -10.71
CA HIS A 407 -9.83 -4.77 -10.46
C HIS A 407 -10.51 -6.00 -11.10
N PRO A 408 -11.47 -6.67 -10.43
CA PRO A 408 -12.11 -7.89 -10.96
C PRO A 408 -12.67 -7.73 -12.39
N LEU A 409 -13.36 -6.62 -12.65
CA LEU A 409 -13.90 -6.32 -13.98
C LEU A 409 -12.81 -6.17 -15.04
N PHE A 410 -11.76 -5.40 -14.74
CA PHE A 410 -10.67 -5.15 -15.67
C PHE A 410 -9.93 -6.44 -16.02
N GLU A 411 -9.57 -7.23 -15.01
CA GLU A 411 -8.83 -8.47 -15.20
C GLU A 411 -9.65 -9.52 -15.94
N THR A 412 -10.97 -9.57 -15.71
CA THR A 412 -11.86 -10.45 -16.46
C THR A 412 -11.92 -10.07 -17.94
N VAL A 413 -12.05 -8.77 -18.25
CA VAL A 413 -12.02 -8.28 -19.64
C VAL A 413 -10.66 -8.57 -20.29
N ARG A 414 -9.56 -8.30 -19.57
CA ARG A 414 -8.20 -8.55 -20.06
C ARG A 414 -7.98 -10.04 -20.37
N GLU A 415 -8.35 -10.93 -19.46
CA GLU A 415 -8.12 -12.37 -19.61
C GLU A 415 -8.98 -12.97 -20.73
N GLU A 416 -10.28 -12.64 -20.77
CA GLU A 416 -11.17 -13.11 -21.84
C GLU A 416 -10.73 -12.56 -23.21
N ALA A 417 -10.36 -11.27 -23.29
CA ALA A 417 -9.88 -10.68 -24.53
C ALA A 417 -8.61 -11.39 -25.00
N TRP A 418 -7.67 -11.66 -24.09
CA TRP A 418 -6.45 -12.40 -24.39
C TRP A 418 -6.72 -13.81 -24.93
N GLU A 419 -7.60 -14.58 -24.28
CA GLU A 419 -7.99 -15.92 -24.73
C GLU A 419 -8.61 -15.90 -26.14
N ARG A 420 -9.43 -14.89 -26.45
CA ARG A 420 -10.09 -14.76 -27.77
C ARG A 420 -9.15 -14.37 -28.90
N VAL A 421 -8.19 -13.49 -28.66
CA VAL A 421 -7.31 -12.96 -29.73
C VAL A 421 -6.13 -13.87 -30.05
N GLN A 422 -5.76 -14.80 -29.16
CA GLN A 422 -4.61 -15.70 -29.36
C GLN A 422 -4.61 -16.42 -30.73
N PRO A 423 -5.71 -17.04 -31.19
CA PRO A 423 -5.73 -17.69 -32.51
C PRO A 423 -5.52 -16.70 -33.67
N HIS A 424 -5.88 -15.43 -33.49
CA HIS A 424 -5.68 -14.38 -34.49
C HIS A 424 -4.21 -13.95 -34.53
N LEU A 425 -3.59 -13.75 -33.37
CA LEU A 425 -2.17 -13.41 -33.26
C LEU A 425 -1.27 -14.50 -33.88
N ALA A 426 -1.64 -15.77 -33.70
CA ALA A 426 -0.92 -16.91 -34.27
C ALA A 426 -0.95 -16.99 -35.81
N ARG A 427 -2.03 -16.49 -36.45
CA ARG A 427 -2.12 -16.42 -37.93
C ARG A 427 -1.24 -15.33 -38.53
N GLY A 428 -0.94 -14.32 -37.72
CA GLY A 428 -0.20 -13.13 -38.11
C GLY A 428 -1.04 -12.08 -38.83
N ALA A 429 -0.45 -10.91 -39.05
CA ALA A 429 -1.11 -9.74 -39.63
C ALA A 429 -0.23 -9.01 -40.65
N VAL A 430 -0.83 -8.13 -41.45
CA VAL A 430 -0.12 -7.19 -42.31
C VAL A 430 -0.49 -5.79 -41.87
N PHE A 431 0.50 -4.92 -41.76
CA PHE A 431 0.36 -3.50 -41.45
C PHE A 431 1.10 -2.66 -42.50
N TYR A 432 0.82 -1.37 -42.52
CA TYR A 432 1.55 -0.38 -43.30
C TYR A 432 2.32 0.58 -42.40
N ASP A 433 3.45 1.07 -42.90
CA ASP A 433 4.25 2.13 -42.28
C ASP A 433 4.56 3.20 -43.32
N LEU A 434 4.30 4.46 -42.97
CA LEU A 434 4.51 5.61 -43.85
C LEU A 434 6.01 5.91 -44.06
N GLN A 435 6.84 5.63 -43.06
CA GLN A 435 8.26 5.98 -43.09
C GLN A 435 9.09 4.95 -43.85
N ARG A 436 8.64 3.70 -43.93
CA ARG A 436 9.38 2.62 -44.57
C ARG A 436 9.35 2.68 -46.10
N ARG A 437 10.46 2.20 -46.68
CA ARG A 437 10.64 2.02 -48.13
C ARG A 437 10.60 0.55 -48.56
N MET A 438 10.95 -0.35 -47.65
CA MET A 438 10.95 -1.80 -47.87
C MET A 438 10.10 -2.49 -46.82
N ALA A 439 9.65 -3.70 -47.13
CA ALA A 439 8.91 -4.52 -46.19
C ALA A 439 9.81 -4.97 -45.03
N ALA A 440 9.22 -5.24 -43.88
CA ALA A 440 9.90 -5.84 -42.74
C ALA A 440 9.00 -6.87 -42.06
N GLN A 441 9.60 -7.84 -41.40
CA GLN A 441 8.88 -8.87 -40.64
C GLN A 441 9.09 -8.65 -39.14
N LEU A 442 7.99 -8.65 -38.39
CA LEU A 442 7.98 -8.50 -36.94
C LEU A 442 7.62 -9.83 -36.28
N TYR A 443 8.35 -10.19 -35.23
CA TYR A 443 8.04 -11.30 -34.35
C TYR A 443 7.85 -10.78 -32.93
N VAL A 444 6.69 -11.05 -32.34
CA VAL A 444 6.36 -10.59 -31.00
C VAL A 444 6.56 -11.74 -30.02
N PHE A 445 7.52 -11.59 -29.12
CA PHE A 445 7.84 -12.57 -28.09
C PHE A 445 7.47 -12.05 -26.69
N SER A 446 7.03 -12.94 -25.83
CA SER A 446 7.09 -12.76 -24.37
C SER A 446 8.28 -13.54 -23.85
N ALA A 447 9.03 -12.98 -22.91
CA ALA A 447 10.07 -13.72 -22.18
C ALA A 447 10.16 -13.22 -20.73
N ALA A 448 10.59 -14.10 -19.83
CA ALA A 448 10.76 -13.80 -18.42
C ALA A 448 12.17 -14.13 -17.92
N ILE A 449 12.67 -13.36 -16.95
CA ILE A 449 13.78 -13.77 -16.09
C ILE A 449 13.16 -14.34 -14.82
N ARG A 450 13.54 -15.58 -14.48
CA ARG A 450 13.07 -16.28 -13.29
C ARG A 450 14.20 -16.49 -12.30
N ASP A 451 13.86 -16.56 -11.01
CA ASP A 451 14.80 -16.98 -9.98
C ASP A 451 14.89 -18.52 -9.87
N GLY A 452 15.80 -19.03 -9.06
CA GLY A 452 15.98 -20.47 -8.81
C GLY A 452 14.80 -21.13 -8.08
N ARG A 453 13.85 -20.34 -7.56
CA ARG A 453 12.58 -20.83 -7.00
C ARG A 453 11.46 -20.87 -8.04
N GLY A 454 11.73 -20.37 -9.25
CA GLY A 454 10.75 -20.26 -10.32
C GLY A 454 9.90 -19.00 -10.27
N ASN A 455 10.18 -18.01 -9.42
CA ASN A 455 9.45 -16.74 -9.44
C ASN A 455 9.87 -15.91 -10.65
N ALA A 456 8.93 -15.30 -11.36
CA ALA A 456 9.24 -14.36 -12.43
C ALA A 456 9.69 -13.02 -11.84
N LEU A 457 10.99 -12.70 -11.95
CA LEU A 457 11.56 -11.43 -11.52
C LEU A 457 11.20 -10.30 -12.47
N GLN A 458 11.19 -10.59 -13.77
CA GLN A 458 10.84 -9.62 -14.79
C GLN A 458 10.26 -10.34 -16.01
N LYS A 459 9.13 -9.88 -16.52
CA LYS A 459 8.50 -10.39 -17.75
C LYS A 459 8.18 -9.23 -18.68
N ARG A 460 8.60 -9.33 -19.95
CA ARG A 460 8.43 -8.26 -20.94
C ARG A 460 8.03 -8.82 -22.30
N LEU A 461 7.43 -7.95 -23.10
CA LEU A 461 7.21 -8.16 -24.52
C LEU A 461 8.38 -7.60 -25.31
N PHE A 462 8.76 -8.31 -26.37
CA PHE A 462 9.85 -7.95 -27.27
C PHE A 462 9.38 -8.07 -28.71
N VAL A 463 9.80 -7.13 -29.55
CA VAL A 463 9.57 -7.21 -30.99
C VAL A 463 10.90 -7.41 -31.68
N VAL A 464 11.09 -8.54 -32.35
CA VAL A 464 12.22 -8.76 -33.25
C VAL A 464 11.79 -8.29 -34.63
N GLN A 465 12.44 -7.26 -35.15
CA GLN A 465 12.24 -6.74 -36.49
C GLN A 465 13.33 -7.28 -37.40
N ALA A 466 12.93 -8.01 -38.44
CA ALA A 466 13.78 -8.51 -39.50
C ALA A 466 13.57 -7.69 -40.77
N GLU A 467 14.66 -7.10 -41.27
CA GLU A 467 14.70 -6.41 -42.57
C GLU A 467 14.88 -7.43 -43.72
N MET A 468 14.65 -6.98 -44.96
CA MET A 468 14.72 -7.85 -46.14
C MET A 468 16.12 -8.37 -46.47
N ASP A 469 17.16 -7.73 -45.95
CA ASP A 469 18.55 -8.18 -46.05
C ASP A 469 18.92 -9.22 -44.96
N GLY A 470 17.99 -9.54 -44.07
CA GLY A 470 18.18 -10.46 -42.96
C GLY A 470 18.73 -9.82 -41.69
N GLU A 471 18.96 -8.50 -41.67
CA GLU A 471 19.35 -7.80 -40.45
C GLU A 471 18.19 -7.82 -39.44
N MET A 472 18.51 -8.19 -38.19
CA MET A 472 17.53 -8.25 -37.10
C MET A 472 17.83 -7.23 -36.03
N SER A 473 16.83 -6.44 -35.62
CA SER A 473 16.91 -5.49 -34.51
C SER A 473 15.81 -5.77 -33.47
N ILE A 474 16.05 -5.38 -32.22
CA ILE A 474 15.06 -5.48 -31.15
C ILE A 474 14.37 -4.13 -31.00
N ARG A 475 13.05 -4.13 -31.05
CA ARG A 475 12.20 -2.93 -30.91
C ARG A 475 11.24 -3.09 -29.74
N GLN A 476 10.76 -1.96 -29.24
CA GLN A 476 9.71 -1.95 -28.23
C GLN A 476 8.34 -2.26 -28.86
N PRO A 477 7.40 -2.88 -28.12
CA PRO A 477 6.05 -3.15 -28.59
C PRO A 477 5.25 -1.91 -28.97
N THR A 478 5.64 -0.72 -28.50
CA THR A 478 5.02 0.56 -28.85
C THR A 478 5.06 0.87 -30.34
N LEU A 479 5.97 0.23 -31.11
CA LEU A 479 5.99 0.29 -32.57
C LEU A 479 4.62 0.08 -33.21
N PHE A 480 3.77 -0.81 -32.67
CA PHE A 480 2.45 -1.09 -33.24
C PHE A 480 1.48 0.10 -33.18
N LEU A 481 1.75 1.12 -32.36
CA LEU A 481 0.94 2.33 -32.28
C LEU A 481 1.14 3.24 -33.50
N ASP A 482 2.26 3.10 -34.21
CA ASP A 482 2.62 3.90 -35.39
C ASP A 482 2.30 3.18 -36.72
N LEU A 483 1.71 1.98 -36.65
CA LEU A 483 1.41 1.13 -37.81
C LEU A 483 -0.07 1.23 -38.23
N VAL A 484 -0.33 1.23 -39.55
CA VAL A 484 -1.70 1.28 -40.10
C VAL A 484 -2.17 -0.14 -40.35
N ALA A 485 -3.35 -0.52 -39.83
CA ALA A 485 -4.02 -1.73 -40.28
C ALA A 485 -4.65 -1.51 -41.67
N PRO A 486 -4.55 -2.48 -42.61
CA PRO A 486 -5.21 -2.38 -43.90
C PRO A 486 -6.74 -2.53 -43.76
N GLU A 487 -7.52 -1.78 -44.54
CA GLU A 487 -9.00 -1.86 -44.54
C GLU A 487 -9.50 -3.23 -45.06
N THR A 488 -8.71 -3.87 -45.92
CA THR A 488 -9.01 -5.19 -46.50
C THR A 488 -7.83 -6.12 -46.29
N PRO A 489 -8.03 -7.44 -46.10
CA PRO A 489 -6.93 -8.39 -45.95
C PRO A 489 -5.93 -8.32 -47.11
N VAL A 490 -4.65 -8.14 -46.78
CA VAL A 490 -3.54 -8.08 -47.74
C VAL A 490 -2.69 -9.34 -47.59
N PRO A 491 -2.33 -10.03 -48.68
CA PRO A 491 -1.42 -11.16 -48.61
C PRO A 491 0.01 -10.70 -48.27
N PRO A 492 0.83 -11.57 -47.65
CA PRO A 492 2.24 -11.26 -47.45
C PRO A 492 2.97 -11.08 -48.79
N PRO A 493 4.08 -10.32 -48.81
CA PRO A 493 4.81 -10.01 -50.03
C PRO A 493 5.32 -11.31 -50.71
N PRO A 494 5.12 -11.48 -52.03
CA PRO A 494 5.52 -12.69 -52.75
C PRO A 494 7.04 -12.77 -52.94
N GLY A 495 7.60 -13.99 -52.88
CA GLY A 495 8.99 -14.26 -53.27
C GLY A 495 10.07 -13.89 -52.23
N VAL A 496 9.70 -13.69 -50.98
CA VAL A 496 10.62 -13.27 -49.91
C VAL A 496 11.15 -14.48 -49.13
N THR A 497 12.45 -14.49 -48.84
CA THR A 497 13.05 -15.46 -47.92
C THR A 497 12.63 -15.11 -46.49
N PHE A 498 11.82 -15.97 -45.87
CA PHE A 498 11.38 -15.78 -44.50
C PHE A 498 12.55 -15.95 -43.54
N VAL A 499 12.72 -15.00 -42.61
CA VAL A 499 13.50 -15.27 -41.41
C VAL A 499 12.76 -16.36 -40.63
N THR A 500 13.46 -17.39 -40.18
CA THR A 500 12.79 -18.45 -39.43
C THR A 500 12.51 -17.98 -38.01
N ARG A 501 11.50 -18.58 -37.37
CA ARG A 501 11.24 -18.36 -35.94
C ARG A 501 12.50 -18.58 -35.10
N GLU A 502 13.27 -19.62 -35.41
CA GLU A 502 14.50 -19.98 -34.69
C GLU A 502 15.58 -18.89 -34.82
N GLN A 503 15.71 -18.29 -36.00
CA GLN A 503 16.63 -17.16 -36.22
C GLN A 503 16.21 -15.93 -35.41
N ALA A 504 14.92 -15.60 -35.42
CA ALA A 504 14.38 -14.49 -34.63
C ALA A 504 14.54 -14.71 -33.12
N GLU A 505 14.29 -15.94 -32.64
CA GLU A 505 14.45 -16.32 -31.24
C GLU A 505 15.93 -16.28 -30.80
N THR A 506 16.85 -16.71 -31.67
CA THR A 506 18.30 -16.61 -31.42
C THR A 506 18.75 -15.15 -31.32
N ALA A 507 18.26 -14.28 -32.22
CA ALA A 507 18.56 -12.85 -32.18
C ALA A 507 18.01 -12.20 -30.91
N LEU A 508 16.78 -12.54 -30.51
CA LEU A 508 16.19 -12.08 -29.25
C LEU A 508 17.04 -12.47 -28.04
N TYR A 509 17.45 -13.74 -27.98
CA TYR A 509 18.25 -14.26 -26.88
C TYR A 509 19.56 -13.47 -26.72
N GLN A 510 20.30 -13.30 -27.82
CA GLN A 510 21.60 -12.64 -27.82
C GLN A 510 21.51 -11.13 -27.61
N LYS A 511 20.60 -10.45 -28.31
CA LYS A 511 20.54 -8.98 -28.35
C LYS A 511 19.74 -8.36 -27.20
N ALA A 512 18.85 -9.11 -26.54
CA ALA A 512 17.99 -8.58 -25.48
C ALA A 512 17.96 -9.40 -24.19
N LEU A 513 17.80 -10.73 -24.27
CA LEU A 513 17.56 -11.54 -23.06
C LEU A 513 18.82 -11.73 -22.21
N VAL A 514 19.98 -11.92 -22.83
CA VAL A 514 21.28 -12.01 -22.12
C VAL A 514 21.60 -10.69 -21.40
N PRO A 515 21.58 -9.50 -22.07
CA PRO A 515 21.76 -8.22 -21.37
C PRO A 515 20.75 -8.00 -20.23
N MET A 516 19.48 -8.36 -20.45
CA MET A 516 18.45 -8.26 -19.42
C MET A 516 18.71 -9.20 -18.23
N LEU A 517 19.19 -10.41 -18.47
CA LEU A 517 19.57 -11.35 -17.41
C LEU A 517 20.70 -10.78 -16.56
N ASP A 518 21.74 -10.21 -17.18
CA ASP A 518 22.88 -9.64 -16.47
C ASP A 518 22.47 -8.45 -15.60
N GLU A 519 21.62 -7.56 -16.12
CA GLU A 519 21.05 -6.44 -15.37
C GLU A 519 20.24 -6.92 -14.15
N VAL A 520 19.32 -7.87 -14.37
CA VAL A 520 18.46 -8.42 -13.31
C VAL A 520 19.28 -9.16 -12.27
N LYS A 521 20.28 -9.96 -12.68
CA LYS A 521 21.16 -10.69 -11.78
C LYS A 521 21.96 -9.74 -10.90
N ALA A 522 22.54 -8.68 -11.47
CA ALA A 522 23.27 -7.67 -10.70
C ALA A 522 22.37 -6.91 -9.70
N GLY A 523 21.10 -6.68 -10.05
CA GLY A 523 20.09 -6.15 -9.12
C GLY A 523 19.76 -7.13 -8.00
N ARG A 524 19.51 -8.39 -8.36
CA ARG A 524 19.10 -9.46 -7.43
C ARG A 524 20.19 -9.81 -6.43
N GLU A 525 21.46 -9.85 -6.85
CA GLU A 525 22.57 -10.09 -5.93
C GLU A 525 22.68 -9.03 -4.83
N ARG A 526 22.46 -7.76 -5.18
CA ARG A 526 22.44 -6.66 -4.21
C ARG A 526 21.27 -6.80 -3.24
N GLU A 527 20.08 -7.10 -3.75
CA GLU A 527 18.88 -7.29 -2.93
C GLU A 527 19.02 -8.48 -1.97
N VAL A 528 19.43 -9.64 -2.48
CA VAL A 528 19.61 -10.87 -1.69
C VAL A 528 20.66 -10.67 -0.60
N LYS A 529 21.77 -9.98 -0.90
CA LYS A 529 22.80 -9.66 0.11
C LYS A 529 22.18 -8.85 1.26
N VAL A 530 21.44 -7.80 0.93
CA VAL A 530 20.80 -6.93 1.92
C VAL A 530 19.80 -7.67 2.79
N ILE A 531 19.01 -8.58 2.21
CA ILE A 531 18.06 -9.42 2.95
C ILE A 531 18.81 -10.43 3.82
N SER A 532 19.84 -11.07 3.27
CA SER A 532 20.67 -12.04 3.98
C SER A 532 21.30 -11.44 5.23
N ASP A 533 21.98 -10.29 5.09
CA ASP A 533 22.64 -9.61 6.21
C ASP A 533 21.63 -9.31 7.34
N HIS A 534 20.42 -8.86 6.99
CA HIS A 534 19.37 -8.55 7.97
C HIS A 534 18.80 -9.80 8.65
N VAL A 535 18.48 -10.85 7.88
CA VAL A 535 17.95 -12.11 8.41
C VAL A 535 18.96 -12.74 9.35
N GLU A 536 20.25 -12.72 8.98
CA GLU A 536 21.31 -13.23 9.82
C GLU A 536 21.42 -12.46 11.13
N ILE A 537 21.45 -11.12 11.10
CA ILE A 537 21.50 -10.32 12.34
C ILE A 537 20.28 -10.59 13.21
N SER A 538 19.07 -10.53 12.64
CA SER A 538 17.83 -10.65 13.40
C SER A 538 17.65 -12.04 14.02
N LEU A 539 17.78 -13.11 13.23
CA LEU A 539 17.56 -14.47 13.74
C LEU A 539 18.68 -14.89 14.68
N ASN A 540 19.95 -14.57 14.38
CA ASN A 540 21.04 -14.90 15.30
C ASN A 540 20.92 -14.14 16.61
N THR A 541 20.41 -12.90 16.61
CA THR A 541 20.14 -12.17 17.87
C THR A 541 19.09 -12.87 18.72
N ILE A 542 18.00 -13.35 18.11
CA ILE A 542 16.95 -14.10 18.81
C ILE A 542 17.49 -15.45 19.31
N ILE A 543 18.24 -16.18 18.48
CA ILE A 543 18.89 -17.45 18.84
C ILE A 543 19.85 -17.24 20.01
N ASN A 544 20.70 -16.21 19.97
CA ASN A 544 21.64 -15.91 21.05
C ASN A 544 20.93 -15.59 22.36
N ARG A 545 19.80 -14.86 22.30
CA ARG A 545 18.98 -14.57 23.48
C ARG A 545 18.35 -15.84 24.05
N GLU A 546 17.81 -16.71 23.20
CA GLU A 546 17.22 -17.98 23.64
C GLU A 546 18.29 -18.93 24.19
N ASN A 547 19.48 -18.97 23.57
CA ASN A 547 20.64 -19.73 24.09
C ASN A 547 21.05 -19.27 25.48
N ALA A 548 21.03 -17.96 25.76
CA ALA A 548 21.33 -17.44 27.09
C ALA A 548 20.27 -17.87 28.13
N ILE A 549 18.99 -17.88 27.74
CA ILE A 549 17.90 -18.38 28.60
C ILE A 549 18.07 -19.89 28.86
N TYR A 550 18.32 -20.67 27.80
CA TYR A 550 18.57 -22.10 27.90
C TYR A 550 19.75 -22.41 28.83
N ALA A 551 20.88 -21.71 28.66
CA ALA A 551 22.06 -21.87 29.50
C ALA A 551 21.78 -21.56 30.98
N ASP A 552 21.04 -20.48 31.27
CA ASP A 552 20.64 -20.12 32.64
C ASP A 552 19.75 -21.21 33.27
N LEU A 553 18.78 -21.75 32.52
CA LEU A 553 17.93 -22.85 32.99
C LEU A 553 18.74 -24.13 33.26
N CYS A 554 19.72 -24.46 32.42
CA CYS A 554 20.62 -25.59 32.63
C CYS A 554 21.47 -25.39 33.89
N LEU A 555 22.04 -24.20 34.10
CA LEU A 555 22.81 -23.89 35.31
C LEU A 555 21.96 -23.99 36.59
N GLN A 556 20.70 -23.55 36.55
CA GLN A 556 19.78 -23.70 37.68
C GLN A 556 19.48 -25.17 37.99
N LYS A 557 19.37 -26.02 36.96
CA LYS A 557 19.22 -27.47 37.12
C LYS A 557 20.45 -28.10 37.78
N GLU A 558 21.64 -27.77 37.27
CA GLU A 558 22.91 -28.26 37.81
C GLU A 558 23.17 -27.75 39.24
N GLY A 559 22.70 -26.55 39.55
CA GLY A 559 22.75 -25.95 40.89
C GLY A 559 21.78 -26.55 41.91
N GLY A 560 20.96 -27.53 41.53
CA GLY A 560 20.06 -28.25 42.44
C GLY A 560 18.76 -27.50 42.78
N SER A 561 18.28 -26.61 41.90
CA SER A 561 17.01 -25.90 42.10
C SER A 561 15.82 -26.88 42.24
N LEU A 562 14.95 -26.61 43.21
CA LEU A 562 13.73 -27.40 43.48
C LEU A 562 12.48 -26.82 42.79
N GLU A 563 12.65 -25.88 41.85
CA GLU A 563 11.54 -25.24 41.13
C GLU A 563 10.78 -26.27 40.25
N SER A 564 9.48 -26.42 40.49
CA SER A 564 8.63 -27.34 39.72
C SER A 564 8.49 -26.87 38.26
N GLY A 565 8.64 -27.80 37.31
CA GLY A 565 8.48 -27.53 35.87
C GLY A 565 9.74 -27.06 35.13
N LEU A 566 10.92 -27.05 35.79
CA LEU A 566 12.20 -26.64 35.19
C LEU A 566 12.58 -27.47 33.96
N ASP A 567 12.40 -28.79 34.00
CA ASP A 567 12.63 -29.68 32.85
C ASP A 567 11.74 -29.37 31.65
N GLY A 568 10.48 -28.99 31.90
CA GLY A 568 9.56 -28.56 30.85
C GLY A 568 10.01 -27.25 30.20
N ARG A 569 10.51 -26.29 30.99
CA ARG A 569 11.02 -25.01 30.48
C ARG A 569 12.31 -25.17 29.68
N ILE A 570 13.21 -26.05 30.12
CA ILE A 570 14.42 -26.42 29.37
C ILE A 570 14.04 -26.99 28.01
N LYS A 571 13.11 -27.97 27.99
CA LYS A 571 12.63 -28.58 26.75
C LYS A 571 11.96 -27.57 25.81
N ILE A 572 11.12 -26.66 26.33
CA ILE A 572 10.49 -25.60 25.53
C ILE A 572 11.55 -24.70 24.88
N SER A 573 12.60 -24.34 25.63
CA SER A 573 13.67 -23.48 25.12
C SER A 573 14.54 -24.22 24.09
N GLU A 574 14.82 -25.51 24.31
CA GLU A 574 15.49 -26.39 23.35
C GLU A 574 14.72 -26.53 22.04
N ASP A 575 13.42 -26.85 22.12
CA ASP A 575 12.53 -26.98 20.94
C ASP A 575 12.49 -25.66 20.14
N LYS A 576 12.46 -24.53 20.85
CA LYS A 576 12.47 -23.19 20.23
C LYS A 576 13.80 -22.86 19.57
N LEU A 577 14.94 -23.28 20.14
CA LEU A 577 16.25 -23.16 19.50
C LEU A 577 16.33 -23.98 18.21
N MET A 578 15.82 -25.21 18.23
CA MET A 578 15.74 -26.05 17.03
C MET A 578 14.86 -25.41 15.94
N GLU A 579 13.69 -24.90 16.31
CA GLU A 579 12.78 -24.21 15.39
C GLU A 579 13.46 -22.98 14.74
N LEU A 580 14.10 -22.14 15.55
CA LEU A 580 14.80 -20.94 15.06
C LEU A 580 15.99 -21.29 14.17
N GLY A 581 16.74 -22.34 14.51
CA GLY A 581 17.84 -22.86 13.69
C GLY A 581 17.34 -23.35 12.33
N HIS A 582 16.29 -24.18 12.31
CA HIS A 582 15.66 -24.63 11.07
C HIS A 582 15.14 -23.45 10.23
N ARG A 583 14.54 -22.44 10.88
CA ARG A 583 14.06 -21.25 10.18
C ARG A 583 15.19 -20.46 9.51
N LEU A 584 16.34 -20.32 10.19
CA LEU A 584 17.52 -19.67 9.63
C LEU A 584 18.08 -20.44 8.44
N ASP A 585 18.25 -21.75 8.57
CA ASP A 585 18.79 -22.61 7.51
C ASP A 585 17.88 -22.65 6.29
N ASN A 586 16.57 -22.80 6.51
CA ASN A 586 15.58 -22.74 5.43
C ASN A 586 15.65 -21.40 4.71
N ARG A 587 15.70 -20.28 5.44
CA ARG A 587 15.76 -18.97 4.79
C ARG A 587 17.06 -18.74 4.03
N ARG A 588 18.19 -19.25 4.53
CA ARG A 588 19.48 -19.23 3.80
C ARG A 588 19.38 -20.02 2.49
N ALA A 589 18.80 -21.22 2.52
CA ALA A 589 18.61 -22.04 1.33
C ALA A 589 17.70 -21.34 0.30
N GLU A 590 16.60 -20.74 0.75
CA GLU A 590 15.71 -19.95 -0.10
C GLU A 590 16.44 -18.76 -0.74
N LEU A 591 17.21 -17.99 0.03
CA LEU A 591 17.98 -16.85 -0.47
C LEU A 591 19.05 -17.28 -1.50
N ALA A 592 19.66 -18.44 -1.29
CA ALA A 592 20.61 -19.00 -2.25
C ALA A 592 19.94 -19.36 -3.59
N GLN A 593 18.72 -19.92 -3.56
CA GLN A 593 17.93 -20.17 -4.76
C GLN A 593 17.45 -18.87 -5.41
N GLU A 594 16.97 -17.90 -4.62
CA GLU A 594 16.54 -16.57 -5.06
C GLU A 594 17.65 -15.77 -5.76
N ARG A 595 18.93 -16.07 -5.47
CA ARG A 595 20.10 -15.47 -6.12
C ARG A 595 20.33 -16.01 -7.53
N GLN A 596 19.95 -17.25 -7.81
CA GLN A 596 20.10 -17.84 -9.13
C GLN A 596 19.06 -17.24 -10.06
N CYS A 597 19.48 -16.71 -11.20
CA CYS A 597 18.60 -16.13 -12.21
C CYS A 597 18.79 -16.87 -13.54
N SER A 598 17.70 -17.11 -14.26
CA SER A 598 17.71 -17.76 -15.58
C SER A 598 16.67 -17.14 -16.51
N ILE A 599 16.91 -17.28 -17.81
CA ILE A 599 15.93 -16.91 -18.84
C ILE A 599 14.91 -18.06 -18.95
N GLY A 600 13.62 -17.72 -18.94
CA GLY A 600 12.51 -18.66 -19.06
C GLY A 600 11.33 -18.08 -19.83
N ASP A 601 10.34 -18.94 -20.10
CA ASP A 601 9.08 -18.59 -20.76
C ASP A 601 9.21 -17.82 -22.09
N ILE A 602 10.20 -18.17 -22.91
CA ILE A 602 10.31 -17.59 -24.26
C ILE A 602 9.14 -18.14 -25.09
N GLN A 603 8.18 -17.27 -25.39
CA GLN A 603 6.97 -17.62 -26.12
C GLN A 603 6.76 -16.65 -27.28
N LEU A 604 6.67 -17.18 -28.50
CA LEU A 604 6.19 -16.42 -29.65
C LEU A 604 4.68 -16.21 -29.53
N LEU A 605 4.24 -14.96 -29.49
CA LEU A 605 2.83 -14.57 -29.38
C LEU A 605 2.19 -14.35 -30.74
N GLY A 606 2.95 -13.82 -31.70
CA GLY A 606 2.46 -13.55 -33.05
C GLY A 606 3.55 -13.04 -33.97
N SER A 607 3.18 -12.86 -35.25
CA SER A 607 4.06 -12.28 -36.25
C SER A 607 3.29 -11.30 -37.13
N ALA A 608 3.99 -10.32 -37.70
CA ALA A 608 3.36 -9.37 -38.60
C ALA A 608 4.30 -8.96 -39.73
N TRP A 609 3.74 -8.64 -40.89
CA TRP A 609 4.43 -7.94 -41.96
C TRP A 609 4.15 -6.45 -41.86
N VAL A 610 5.18 -5.64 -42.05
CA VAL A 610 5.05 -4.19 -42.21
C VAL A 610 5.47 -3.82 -43.62
N LEU A 611 4.55 -3.27 -44.38
CA LEU A 611 4.76 -2.87 -45.77
C LEU A 611 4.85 -1.34 -45.89
N PRO A 612 5.54 -0.80 -46.90
CA PRO A 612 5.45 0.62 -47.21
C PRO A 612 4.00 1.01 -47.47
N HIS A 613 3.55 2.11 -46.88
CA HIS A 613 2.19 2.60 -47.09
C HIS A 613 1.95 2.93 -48.58
N PRO A 614 0.84 2.47 -49.20
CA PRO A 614 0.60 2.65 -50.63
C PRO A 614 0.49 4.13 -51.06
N ASP A 615 0.07 5.00 -50.14
CA ASP A 615 -0.14 6.42 -50.42
C ASP A 615 1.06 7.31 -50.09
N ARG A 616 2.21 6.73 -49.68
CA ARG A 616 3.39 7.50 -49.22
C ARG A 616 3.91 8.50 -50.25
N ASP A 617 3.78 8.19 -51.54
CA ASP A 617 4.26 9.04 -52.63
C ASP A 617 3.20 10.04 -53.13
N LYS A 618 1.98 10.05 -52.56
CA LYS A 618 0.94 11.01 -52.92
C LYS A 618 1.29 12.43 -52.43
N PRO A 619 1.00 13.49 -53.19
CA PRO A 619 1.36 14.88 -52.81
C PRO A 619 0.87 15.34 -51.44
N ALA A 620 -0.28 14.83 -50.98
CA ALA A 620 -0.86 15.17 -49.68
C ALA A 620 -0.12 14.51 -48.48
N VAL A 621 0.60 13.42 -48.72
CA VAL A 621 1.27 12.59 -47.69
C VAL A 621 2.79 12.72 -47.76
N LYS A 622 3.33 13.02 -48.95
CA LYS A 622 4.77 13.17 -49.21
C LYS A 622 5.49 14.16 -48.28
N PRO A 623 4.91 15.30 -47.86
CA PRO A 623 5.54 16.19 -46.86
C PRO A 623 5.63 15.60 -45.45
N MET A 624 4.91 14.52 -45.18
CA MET A 624 4.88 13.80 -43.88
C MET A 624 5.87 12.63 -43.85
N VAL A 625 6.46 12.26 -44.99
CA VAL A 625 7.55 11.29 -45.04
C VAL A 625 8.83 12.01 -44.61
N SER A 626 9.40 11.54 -43.50
CA SER A 626 10.63 12.03 -42.91
C SER A 626 11.82 11.87 -43.86
N ASN A 627 12.73 12.85 -43.81
CA ASN A 627 14.01 12.80 -44.50
C ASN A 627 15.11 12.47 -43.47
N PRO A 628 15.72 11.27 -43.53
CA PRO A 628 16.70 10.82 -42.53
C PRO A 628 17.89 11.77 -42.34
N GLU A 629 18.32 12.46 -43.40
CA GLU A 629 19.41 13.44 -43.30
C GLU A 629 19.00 14.68 -42.50
N ILE A 630 17.76 15.15 -42.69
CA ILE A 630 17.21 16.32 -41.99
C ILE A 630 16.96 16.00 -40.52
N GLU A 631 16.43 14.81 -40.21
CA GLU A 631 16.21 14.35 -38.83
C GLU A 631 17.53 14.24 -38.07
N ARG A 632 18.55 13.60 -38.66
CA ARG A 632 19.87 13.51 -38.04
C ARG A 632 20.46 14.88 -37.72
N ILE A 633 20.40 15.82 -38.67
CA ILE A 633 20.89 17.19 -38.45
C ILE A 633 20.12 17.87 -37.32
N ALA A 634 18.80 17.71 -37.27
CA ALA A 634 17.96 18.29 -36.23
C ALA A 634 18.30 17.73 -34.84
N VAL A 635 18.44 16.40 -34.73
CA VAL A 635 18.78 15.72 -33.48
C VAL A 635 20.17 16.12 -32.99
N ASP A 636 21.18 16.09 -33.86
CA ASP A 636 22.55 16.49 -33.51
C ASP A 636 22.59 17.95 -33.02
N PHE A 637 21.82 18.84 -33.66
CA PHE A 637 21.69 20.23 -33.24
C PHE A 637 21.07 20.37 -31.85
N VAL A 638 20.00 19.61 -31.56
CA VAL A 638 19.35 19.63 -30.24
C VAL A 638 20.25 19.06 -29.15
N ILE A 639 20.97 17.97 -29.42
CA ILE A 639 21.95 17.39 -28.49
C ILE A 639 23.04 18.41 -28.15
N ALA A 640 23.58 19.11 -29.16
CA ALA A 640 24.58 20.14 -28.96
C ALA A 640 24.04 21.31 -28.11
N TYR A 641 22.83 21.77 -28.39
CA TYR A 641 22.15 22.82 -27.63
C TYR A 641 21.95 22.45 -26.15
N GLU A 642 21.41 21.26 -25.85
CA GLU A 642 21.17 20.84 -24.47
C GLU A 642 22.48 20.60 -23.70
N ARG A 643 23.51 20.03 -24.34
CA ARG A 643 24.84 19.85 -23.74
C ARG A 643 25.51 21.19 -23.41
N ALA A 644 25.34 22.21 -24.25
CA ALA A 644 25.85 23.56 -23.96
C ALA A 644 25.20 24.17 -22.70
N GLN A 645 24.04 23.68 -22.27
CA GLN A 645 23.38 24.08 -21.01
C GLN A 645 23.82 23.25 -19.80
N GLY A 646 24.86 22.42 -19.93
CA GLY A 646 25.35 21.57 -18.84
C GLY A 646 24.47 20.35 -18.56
N ARG A 647 23.66 19.92 -19.53
CA ARG A 647 22.79 18.74 -19.42
C ARG A 647 23.43 17.51 -20.07
N GLU A 648 23.11 16.35 -19.51
CA GLU A 648 23.45 15.05 -20.07
C GLU A 648 22.30 14.55 -20.94
N VAL A 649 22.58 14.31 -22.22
CA VAL A 649 21.57 13.94 -23.22
C VAL A 649 21.81 12.53 -23.72
N GLU A 650 20.76 11.72 -23.69
CA GLU A 650 20.70 10.34 -24.17
C GLU A 650 19.70 10.27 -25.34
N SER A 651 20.10 9.70 -26.47
CA SER A 651 19.17 9.43 -27.60
C SER A 651 18.47 8.09 -27.39
N VAL A 652 17.15 8.11 -27.56
CA VAL A 652 16.23 6.96 -27.46
C VAL A 652 15.33 6.83 -28.69
N GLU A 653 15.65 7.52 -29.79
CA GLU A 653 14.91 7.51 -31.07
C GLU A 653 14.59 6.09 -31.55
N SER A 654 15.57 5.18 -31.41
CA SER A 654 15.44 3.78 -31.84
C SER A 654 14.45 2.95 -31.00
N GLU A 655 13.98 3.48 -29.87
CA GLU A 655 13.16 2.77 -28.90
C GLU A 655 11.66 3.05 -29.01
N ASN A 656 11.21 3.95 -29.89
CA ASN A 656 9.80 4.32 -30.08
C ASN A 656 9.07 4.67 -28.78
N ARG A 657 9.70 5.50 -27.93
CA ARG A 657 9.14 5.93 -26.63
C ARG A 657 8.15 7.11 -26.73
N GLY A 658 7.88 7.60 -27.95
CA GLY A 658 7.05 8.79 -28.21
C GLY A 658 7.79 10.13 -28.04
N PHE A 659 9.11 10.07 -27.87
CA PHE A 659 10.07 11.19 -27.85
C PHE A 659 11.46 10.64 -28.26
N ASP A 660 12.34 11.52 -28.72
CA ASP A 660 13.64 11.16 -29.29
C ASP A 660 14.78 11.21 -28.28
N LEU A 661 14.77 12.17 -27.35
CA LEU A 661 15.89 12.46 -26.46
C LEU A 661 15.45 12.55 -25.00
N ILE A 662 16.29 12.07 -24.09
CA ILE A 662 16.18 12.32 -22.65
C ILE A 662 17.32 13.25 -22.23
N SER A 663 16.97 14.44 -21.75
CA SER A 663 17.94 15.44 -21.29
C SER A 663 17.85 15.63 -19.78
N ARG A 664 18.92 15.29 -19.06
CA ARG A 664 18.99 15.31 -17.59
C ARG A 664 19.92 16.41 -17.11
N LEU A 665 19.48 17.19 -16.13
CA LEU A 665 20.33 18.14 -15.42
C LEU A 665 20.86 17.46 -14.14
N PRO A 666 22.16 17.14 -14.03
CA PRO A 666 22.70 16.43 -12.87
C PRO A 666 22.64 17.28 -11.60
N HIS A 667 22.44 16.63 -10.44
CA HIS A 667 22.51 17.30 -9.13
C HIS A 667 23.97 17.60 -8.76
N PRO A 668 24.30 18.83 -8.31
CA PRO A 668 25.67 19.23 -7.99
C PRO A 668 26.36 18.36 -6.93
N GLU A 669 25.59 17.85 -5.95
CA GLU A 669 26.12 17.06 -4.82
C GLU A 669 25.96 15.55 -5.00
N ASP A 670 25.12 15.08 -5.93
CA ASP A 670 24.95 13.66 -6.25
C ASP A 670 24.74 13.47 -7.75
N PRO A 671 25.83 13.26 -8.52
CA PRO A 671 25.78 13.09 -9.98
C PRO A 671 24.90 11.92 -10.45
N LYS A 672 24.50 10.99 -9.55
CA LYS A 672 23.61 9.88 -9.90
C LYS A 672 22.13 10.27 -9.89
N THR A 673 21.81 11.50 -9.49
CA THR A 673 20.45 12.03 -9.45
C THR A 673 20.31 13.24 -10.36
N ALA A 674 19.15 13.39 -10.99
CA ALA A 674 18.84 14.53 -11.84
C ALA A 674 17.93 15.52 -11.11
N LEU A 675 18.30 16.80 -11.12
CA LEU A 675 17.47 17.92 -10.64
C LEU A 675 16.25 18.13 -11.53
N ASP A 676 16.42 17.93 -12.83
CA ASP A 676 15.38 18.10 -13.83
C ASP A 676 15.59 17.13 -14.99
N VAL A 677 14.49 16.65 -15.57
CA VAL A 677 14.51 15.71 -16.71
C VAL A 677 13.52 16.20 -17.76
N ARG A 678 13.99 16.34 -19.01
CA ARG A 678 13.18 16.69 -20.17
C ARG A 678 13.07 15.49 -21.10
N PHE A 679 11.86 15.20 -21.54
CA PHE A 679 11.58 14.26 -22.63
C PHE A 679 11.34 15.08 -23.89
N ILE A 680 12.28 15.01 -24.84
CA ILE A 680 12.34 15.92 -25.98
C ILE A 680 12.04 15.14 -27.27
N GLU A 681 11.01 15.58 -27.98
CA GLU A 681 10.69 15.17 -29.35
C GLU A 681 11.30 16.18 -30.33
N VAL A 682 11.99 15.71 -31.36
CA VAL A 682 12.73 16.55 -32.30
C VAL A 682 12.14 16.45 -33.70
N LYS A 683 11.65 17.57 -34.23
CA LYS A 683 11.14 17.65 -35.61
C LYS A 683 11.99 18.57 -36.47
N GLY A 684 12.57 18.01 -37.52
CA GLY A 684 13.43 18.73 -38.47
C GLY A 684 12.73 19.10 -39.79
N ARG A 685 12.98 20.31 -40.31
CA ARG A 685 12.55 20.76 -41.64
C ARG A 685 13.66 21.49 -42.40
N SER A 686 13.67 21.34 -43.72
CA SER A 686 14.60 22.07 -44.60
C SER A 686 14.23 23.54 -44.78
N GLU A 687 12.94 23.87 -44.69
CA GLU A 687 12.35 25.20 -44.86
C GLU A 687 11.20 25.39 -43.84
N ASP A 688 10.57 26.56 -43.81
CA ASP A 688 9.37 26.80 -43.01
C ASP A 688 8.21 25.91 -43.47
N GLY A 689 7.49 25.29 -42.54
CA GLY A 689 6.34 24.45 -42.87
C GLY A 689 5.67 23.76 -41.68
N ASP A 690 4.54 23.12 -41.96
CA ASP A 690 3.75 22.38 -40.98
C ASP A 690 4.55 21.19 -40.39
N ILE A 691 4.31 20.90 -39.12
CA ILE A 691 4.92 19.77 -38.41
C ILE A 691 3.82 18.84 -37.96
N ALA A 692 4.08 17.54 -38.07
CA ALA A 692 3.16 16.50 -37.65
C ALA A 692 3.77 15.64 -36.55
N LEU A 693 2.96 15.28 -35.56
CA LEU A 693 3.27 14.22 -34.60
C LEU A 693 2.55 12.93 -34.99
N THR A 694 3.15 11.78 -34.70
CA THR A 694 2.44 10.49 -34.73
C THR A 694 1.44 10.42 -33.57
N SER A 695 0.49 9.47 -33.63
CA SER A 695 -0.47 9.27 -32.54
C SER A 695 0.25 8.93 -31.22
N ASN A 696 1.32 8.14 -31.29
CA ASN A 696 2.12 7.77 -30.12
C ASN A 696 2.83 9.00 -29.50
N GLU A 697 3.47 9.83 -30.32
CA GLU A 697 4.12 11.07 -29.89
C GLU A 697 3.10 12.05 -29.27
N TYR A 698 1.96 12.26 -29.94
CA TYR A 698 0.90 13.14 -29.45
C TYR A 698 0.31 12.67 -28.12
N ASN A 699 -0.01 11.38 -27.99
CA ASN A 699 -0.51 10.81 -26.74
C ASN A 699 0.55 10.86 -25.63
N THR A 700 1.82 10.67 -25.98
CA THR A 700 2.94 10.80 -25.03
C THR A 700 3.12 12.25 -24.57
N ALA A 701 2.94 13.23 -25.46
CA ALA A 701 2.90 14.65 -25.11
C ALA A 701 1.74 14.96 -24.16
N ARG A 702 0.54 14.46 -24.44
CA ARG A 702 -0.65 14.59 -23.56
C ARG A 702 -0.38 13.97 -22.19
N ARG A 703 0.35 12.87 -22.13
CA ARG A 703 0.71 12.14 -20.91
C ARG A 703 1.73 12.89 -20.05
N LEU A 704 2.84 13.31 -20.66
CA LEU A 704 3.99 13.88 -19.95
C LEU A 704 3.85 15.38 -19.69
N ARG A 705 2.95 16.07 -20.40
CA ARG A 705 2.58 17.48 -20.17
C ARG A 705 3.82 18.37 -20.01
N LYS A 706 4.02 18.94 -18.81
CA LYS A 706 5.11 19.86 -18.48
C LYS A 706 6.51 19.27 -18.58
N ASP A 707 6.63 17.95 -18.63
CA ASP A 707 7.88 17.21 -18.79
C ASP A 707 8.17 16.89 -20.27
N TYR A 708 7.18 17.06 -21.17
CA TYR A 708 7.33 16.88 -22.61
C TYR A 708 7.69 18.19 -23.30
N TRP A 709 8.66 18.09 -24.20
CA TRP A 709 9.16 19.22 -24.95
C TRP A 709 9.20 18.87 -26.43
N LEU A 710 8.66 19.75 -27.26
CA LEU A 710 8.75 19.65 -28.72
C LEU A 710 9.78 20.66 -29.21
N TYR A 711 10.88 20.14 -29.76
CA TYR A 711 11.98 20.92 -30.31
C TYR A 711 11.88 20.86 -31.83
N VAL A 712 11.68 22.03 -32.44
CA VAL A 712 11.49 22.18 -33.87
C VAL A 712 12.71 22.86 -34.47
N VAL A 713 13.46 22.13 -35.28
CA VAL A 713 14.64 22.64 -35.99
C VAL A 713 14.25 22.95 -37.43
N LEU A 714 14.20 24.24 -37.76
CA LEU A 714 13.95 24.74 -39.11
C LEU A 714 15.27 25.02 -39.82
N HIS A 715 15.23 25.12 -41.14
CA HIS A 715 16.38 25.49 -41.98
C HIS A 715 17.57 24.52 -41.86
N CYS A 716 17.31 23.22 -41.60
CA CYS A 716 18.36 22.20 -41.43
C CYS A 716 19.30 22.07 -42.64
N ALA A 717 18.86 22.45 -43.84
CA ALA A 717 19.67 22.39 -45.06
C ALA A 717 20.58 23.61 -45.25
N THR A 718 20.43 24.65 -44.43
CA THR A 718 21.22 25.90 -44.50
C THR A 718 21.78 26.24 -43.13
N GLN A 719 21.16 27.15 -42.38
CA GLN A 719 21.55 27.52 -41.03
C GLN A 719 20.44 27.08 -40.06
N PRO A 720 20.62 25.98 -39.31
CA PRO A 720 19.58 25.46 -38.44
C PRO A 720 19.18 26.46 -37.35
N SER A 721 17.88 26.60 -37.11
CA SER A 721 17.31 27.45 -36.07
C SER A 721 16.33 26.65 -35.21
N LEU A 722 16.44 26.76 -33.89
CA LEU A 722 15.64 25.97 -32.95
C LEU A 722 14.48 26.77 -32.35
N ASN A 723 13.28 26.20 -32.40
CA ASN A 723 12.08 26.64 -31.71
C ASN A 723 11.71 25.61 -30.64
N ILE A 724 11.42 26.07 -29.41
CA ILE A 724 11.19 25.20 -28.26
C ILE A 724 9.77 25.41 -27.74
N PHE A 725 8.99 24.32 -27.67
CA PHE A 725 7.65 24.31 -27.11
C PHE A 725 7.61 23.40 -25.87
N ARG A 726 7.23 23.96 -24.72
CA ARG A 726 7.01 23.21 -23.49
C ARG A 726 5.52 22.95 -23.32
N ASP A 727 5.14 21.72 -22.97
CA ASP A 727 3.74 21.28 -22.91
C ASP A 727 2.99 21.66 -24.21
N PRO A 728 3.42 21.12 -25.36
CA PRO A 728 2.83 21.48 -26.66
C PRO A 728 1.35 21.06 -26.79
N PHE A 729 0.81 20.34 -25.81
CA PHE A 729 -0.62 20.05 -25.73
C PHE A 729 -1.42 21.26 -25.20
N ASP A 730 -0.87 22.03 -24.27
CA ASP A 730 -1.54 23.19 -23.68
C ASP A 730 -1.23 24.46 -24.49
N GLY A 731 -2.15 24.86 -25.38
CA GLY A 731 -2.10 26.15 -26.08
C GLY A 731 -1.80 26.11 -27.60
N LEU A 732 -1.58 24.94 -28.20
CA LEU A 732 -1.36 24.79 -29.64
C LEU A 732 -2.59 24.19 -30.37
N PRO A 733 -3.05 24.76 -31.50
CA PRO A 733 -4.26 24.32 -32.20
C PRO A 733 -4.00 23.11 -33.10
N TRP A 734 -4.01 21.91 -32.53
CA TRP A 734 -3.80 20.66 -33.26
C TRP A 734 -4.96 20.30 -34.20
N GLN A 735 -4.64 19.85 -35.42
CA GLN A 735 -5.63 19.34 -36.39
C GLN A 735 -5.36 17.86 -36.72
N PRO A 736 -6.37 16.96 -36.58
CA PRO A 736 -6.22 15.54 -36.91
C PRO A 736 -6.26 15.31 -38.43
N ILE A 737 -5.43 14.39 -38.92
CA ILE A 737 -5.37 13.95 -40.32
C ILE A 737 -5.62 12.44 -40.39
N VAL A 738 -6.44 11.98 -41.36
CA VAL A 738 -7.01 10.62 -41.39
C VAL A 738 -6.11 9.58 -42.08
N LYS A 739 -5.68 8.56 -41.33
CA LYS A 739 -5.84 7.08 -41.52
C LYS A 739 -5.04 6.30 -40.45
N ILE A 740 -3.94 6.90 -39.99
CA ILE A 740 -3.46 6.90 -38.60
C ILE A 740 -3.62 8.36 -38.17
N GLU A 741 -4.07 8.63 -36.95
CA GLU A 741 -4.27 10.00 -36.47
C GLU A 741 -2.93 10.74 -36.38
N HIS A 742 -2.54 11.44 -37.44
CA HIS A 742 -1.42 12.36 -37.41
C HIS A 742 -1.93 13.76 -37.07
N TYR A 743 -1.30 14.40 -36.09
CA TYR A 743 -1.73 15.71 -35.60
C TYR A 743 -0.78 16.76 -36.15
N LYS A 744 -1.30 17.84 -36.77
CA LYS A 744 -0.47 18.95 -37.27
C LYS A 744 -0.75 20.27 -36.57
N ILE A 745 0.27 21.12 -36.56
CA ILE A 745 0.18 22.52 -36.12
C ILE A 745 0.65 23.47 -37.23
N ARG A 746 -0.04 24.61 -37.35
CA ARG A 746 0.36 25.74 -38.19
C ARG A 746 1.18 26.74 -37.35
N LEU A 747 2.41 27.01 -37.77
CA LEU A 747 3.30 27.96 -37.10
C LEU A 747 2.98 29.40 -37.55
N ASP A 748 1.93 30.00 -36.98
CA ASP A 748 1.64 31.42 -37.16
C ASP A 748 2.24 32.21 -35.97
N ASP A 749 3.46 32.74 -36.17
CA ASP A 749 4.32 33.56 -35.27
C ASP A 749 5.32 32.77 -34.37
N PRO A 750 6.62 32.65 -34.76
CA PRO A 750 7.61 31.87 -34.01
C PRO A 750 8.04 32.56 -32.70
N ALA A 751 8.02 31.81 -31.59
CA ALA A 751 8.67 32.22 -30.35
C ALA A 751 10.18 32.42 -30.61
N ARG A 752 10.67 33.66 -30.47
CA ARG A 752 12.08 34.12 -30.62
C ARG A 752 13.09 33.00 -30.98
N PRO A 753 13.39 32.77 -32.26
CA PRO A 753 14.26 31.67 -32.68
C PRO A 753 15.67 31.84 -32.08
N VAL A 754 16.22 30.75 -31.54
CA VAL A 754 17.57 30.72 -30.97
C VAL A 754 18.55 30.25 -32.04
N VAL A 755 19.57 31.06 -32.31
CA VAL A 755 20.68 30.72 -33.23
C VAL A 755 21.93 30.49 -32.39
N LEU A 756 22.49 29.28 -32.45
CA LEU A 756 23.79 28.98 -31.85
C LEU A 756 24.87 29.72 -32.66
N ARG A 757 25.63 30.61 -32.03
CA ARG A 757 26.85 31.18 -32.61
C ARG A 757 28.00 30.23 -32.29
N GLU A 758 28.72 29.80 -33.32
CA GLU A 758 30.01 29.13 -33.15
C GLU A 758 30.98 30.12 -32.49
N GLU A 759 31.57 29.75 -31.35
CA GLU A 759 32.81 30.34 -30.84
C GLU A 759 34.01 29.48 -31.22
#